data_AF-B8C8X6-F1
#
_entry.id   AF-B8C8X6-F1
#
_cell.length_a   1.000
_cell.length_b   1.000
_cell.length_c   1.000
_cell.angle_alpha   90.00
_cell.angle_beta   90.00
_cell.angle_gamma   90.00
#
_symmetry.space_group_name_H-M   'P 1'
#
loop_
_entity.id
_entity.type
_entity.pdbx_description
1 polymer ?
#
loop_
_entity_poly.entity_id
_entity_poly.type
_entity_poly.pdbx_seq_one_letter_code
_entity_poly.pdbx_strand_id
1 'polypeptide(L)'
;MLLLCYAEIHYYFASIHLTYSIVPLSSHDIQQQRHHSINSSEEGSHHHQHQFSIMAASSIDYLDKSNTRLKHRKSVEKCTVDSNDTELLKKHSSLEFEEESKGEDAGFADALVSDKLLDRPAYPTLPLFRGKCYLSENELFSNQGIYRDILWIIISLSVVFIFPLILWDGYPDEFEVRSFFRHIELVWCSLLHISTWPIVALSLVVASLVPMTEFIILPSYLSKPLKSSRWLSYFVSSPSVHHWKIAIVLSLILTLTVSTQLFLQMAFPSLLWNPFMWGWYTVYLPKDANQTIQRGCFSNPKDASNSQPLCLTEHEWSQLSSGTLSSRNPDDVATVVAGLHYLKSQSGGLVINALARNVVNSIPALRQNMEGLLPVLNDNNAKMNLSLVIFENDSEDGTRDAFKQWAQEEADGKDRYTLDIIQCGDKNPDCRLNIVDRYEVMPSFGNPTASGVGKLGDFRQIAMNHILSNPQYDNYSHMIVLDVDLGVSISPLGLLHTLGLENAELSQTHVIASSSRQSWPGSFGSVVPPYDLSAYRPKKTDKNQRLRRMHRQFCELMPKGDRWRNMCDAASPMQLFLVRSDDDFFSNKGRPYEVESAFNGLTIYPLPVIREKGKEIFYDAGDDNQRCEHISINLALNDHMYVNPKWKMNLKPNKPGGPSGIVVVKTILLTFFARVPVITSVLVGNWIFFAVFFMSCWIVTMSARSICKRLGLEKNQQLEEEV
;
A
#
# COMPACT_ATOMS: atom_id res chain seq x y z
N MET A 1 13.10 12.12 8.96
CA MET A 1 11.90 11.94 8.10
C MET A 1 10.71 12.71 8.63
N LEU A 2 10.18 12.46 9.84
CA LEU A 2 9.12 13.29 10.42
C LEU A 2 9.47 14.79 10.45
N LEU A 3 10.73 15.15 10.69
CA LEU A 3 11.22 16.55 10.59
C LEU A 3 11.29 17.10 9.16
N LEU A 4 11.55 16.26 8.16
CA LEU A 4 11.57 16.64 6.74
C LEU A 4 10.16 16.73 6.18
N CYS A 5 9.29 15.75 6.49
CA CYS A 5 7.86 15.85 6.25
C CYS A 5 7.28 17.04 7.01
N TYR A 6 7.66 17.28 8.27
CA TYR A 6 7.23 18.46 9.03
C TYR A 6 7.72 19.75 8.39
N ALA A 7 8.95 19.82 7.88
CA ALA A 7 9.47 21.00 7.19
C ALA A 7 8.77 21.24 5.84
N GLU A 8 8.53 20.20 5.04
CA GLU A 8 7.81 20.28 3.77
C GLU A 8 6.31 20.56 3.98
N ILE A 9 5.71 19.98 5.02
CA ILE A 9 4.33 20.24 5.44
C ILE A 9 4.22 21.65 6.04
N HIS A 10 5.20 22.11 6.82
CA HIS A 10 5.25 23.50 7.28
C HIS A 10 5.46 24.44 6.11
N TYR A 11 6.27 24.09 5.12
CA TYR A 11 6.47 24.90 3.93
C TYR A 11 5.19 24.94 3.07
N TYR A 12 4.51 23.81 2.91
CA TYR A 12 3.23 23.68 2.21
C TYR A 12 2.11 24.45 2.93
N PHE A 13 1.96 24.27 4.26
CA PHE A 13 1.00 25.03 5.06
C PHE A 13 1.39 26.50 5.21
N ALA A 14 2.67 26.84 5.32
CA ALA A 14 3.13 28.23 5.31
C ALA A 14 2.86 28.88 3.96
N SER A 15 3.00 28.16 2.84
CA SER A 15 2.65 28.65 1.50
C SER A 15 1.14 28.87 1.36
N ILE A 16 0.32 27.95 1.88
CA ILE A 16 -1.14 28.14 1.99
C ILE A 16 -1.44 29.37 2.87
N HIS A 17 -0.82 29.48 4.05
CA HIS A 17 -1.06 30.58 4.99
C HIS A 17 -0.59 31.94 4.47
N LEU A 18 0.56 32.01 3.79
CA LEU A 18 1.09 33.23 3.16
C LEU A 18 0.13 33.71 2.06
N THR A 19 -0.37 32.77 1.25
CA THR A 19 -1.29 33.10 0.14
C THR A 19 -2.64 33.59 0.65
N TYR A 20 -3.18 33.02 1.75
CA TYR A 20 -4.41 33.52 2.36
C TYR A 20 -4.22 34.83 3.15
N SER A 21 -3.02 35.12 3.66
CA SER A 21 -2.72 36.36 4.40
C SER A 21 -2.36 37.56 3.50
N ILE A 22 -1.96 37.33 2.24
CA ILE A 22 -1.57 38.40 1.30
C ILE A 22 -2.78 38.99 0.55
N VAL A 23 -3.90 38.28 0.47
CA VAL A 23 -5.08 38.70 -0.32
C VAL A 23 -5.83 39.94 0.21
N PRO A 24 -5.76 40.38 1.49
CA PRO A 24 -6.31 41.69 1.87
C PRO A 24 -5.34 42.86 1.67
N LEU A 25 -4.05 42.64 1.36
CA LEU A 25 -3.02 43.69 1.42
C LEU A 25 -2.52 44.21 0.06
N SER A 26 -2.92 43.64 -1.08
CA SER A 26 -2.49 44.14 -2.40
C SER A 26 -3.48 45.12 -3.07
N SER A 27 -3.97 46.12 -2.32
CA SER A 27 -4.70 47.26 -2.93
C SER A 27 -4.13 48.64 -2.63
N HIS A 28 -3.01 48.75 -1.90
CA HIS A 28 -2.23 49.99 -1.84
C HIS A 28 -0.72 49.70 -1.85
N ASP A 29 -0.01 50.46 -2.68
CA ASP A 29 1.45 50.52 -2.87
C ASP A 29 2.18 49.40 -3.62
N ILE A 30 2.06 49.40 -4.96
CA ILE A 30 3.20 49.15 -5.85
C ILE A 30 3.11 50.10 -7.05
N GLN A 31 3.71 51.29 -6.94
CA GLN A 31 4.15 52.04 -8.12
C GLN A 31 5.46 52.79 -7.83
N GLN A 32 6.57 52.06 -7.77
CA GLN A 32 7.88 52.62 -8.10
C GLN A 32 8.92 51.49 -8.24
N GLN A 33 9.36 51.26 -9.48
CA GLN A 33 10.77 51.19 -9.89
C GLN A 33 10.90 50.48 -11.24
N ARG A 34 11.28 51.24 -12.27
CA ARG A 34 11.97 50.73 -13.46
C ARG A 34 13.16 51.62 -13.76
N HIS A 35 14.30 50.96 -13.92
CA HIS A 35 15.52 51.33 -14.63
C HIS A 35 16.38 52.52 -14.17
N HIS A 36 17.55 52.18 -13.61
CA HIS A 36 18.81 52.73 -14.10
C HIS A 36 19.85 51.59 -14.23
N SER A 37 20.36 51.43 -15.44
CA SER A 37 21.59 50.71 -15.77
C SER A 37 22.79 51.66 -15.72
N ILE A 38 23.96 51.20 -15.26
CA ILE A 38 25.30 51.40 -15.86
C ILE A 38 26.39 50.73 -14.98
N ASN A 39 27.16 49.84 -15.63
CA ASN A 39 28.56 49.41 -15.54
C ASN A 39 29.31 49.04 -14.23
N SER A 40 29.76 47.76 -14.26
CA SER A 40 31.10 47.18 -14.00
C SER A 40 32.17 47.89 -13.16
N SER A 41 32.68 47.20 -12.13
CA SER A 41 34.11 46.92 -11.92
C SER A 41 34.35 45.93 -10.76
N GLU A 42 35.13 44.89 -11.06
CA GLU A 42 36.23 44.24 -10.30
C GLU A 42 36.16 43.87 -8.79
N GLU A 43 36.56 42.60 -8.59
CA GLU A 43 37.47 42.03 -7.57
C GLU A 43 37.15 42.09 -6.06
N GLY A 44 37.38 40.94 -5.40
CA GLY A 44 37.73 40.91 -3.98
C GLY A 44 37.23 39.71 -3.18
N SER A 45 38.08 38.68 -3.08
CA SER A 45 38.02 37.58 -2.11
C SER A 45 37.99 38.07 -0.65
N HIS A 46 37.26 37.40 0.26
CA HIS A 46 37.81 36.82 1.50
C HIS A 46 36.75 36.14 2.41
N HIS A 47 37.21 35.07 3.07
CA HIS A 47 36.61 34.32 4.19
C HIS A 47 36.13 35.19 5.37
N HIS A 48 35.01 34.82 6.01
CA HIS A 48 34.99 34.25 7.38
C HIS A 48 33.59 33.88 7.89
N GLN A 49 33.59 32.97 8.86
CA GLN A 49 32.52 32.44 9.70
C GLN A 49 31.67 33.52 10.40
N HIS A 50 30.39 33.20 10.68
CA HIS A 50 29.70 33.33 11.98
C HIS A 50 28.27 32.77 11.84
N GLN A 51 27.86 31.75 12.61
CA GLN A 51 27.13 31.85 13.89
C GLN A 51 26.03 32.92 13.91
N PHE A 52 24.77 32.49 13.83
CA PHE A 52 23.60 33.32 14.14
C PHE A 52 22.91 32.81 15.41
N SER A 53 22.86 33.69 16.40
CA SER A 53 21.98 33.64 17.57
C SER A 53 21.08 34.89 17.46
N ILE A 54 19.75 34.72 17.52
CA ILE A 54 18.80 35.83 17.44
C ILE A 54 18.11 35.96 18.79
N MET A 55 18.42 37.04 19.51
CA MET A 55 17.60 37.60 20.58
C MET A 55 16.86 38.82 20.05
N ALA A 56 15.60 38.94 20.48
CA ALA A 56 14.65 40.00 20.14
C ALA A 56 14.72 41.16 21.15
N ALA A 57 14.67 42.39 20.62
CA ALA A 57 14.26 43.68 21.22
C ALA A 57 14.60 44.75 20.14
N SER A 58 13.93 45.87 19.91
CA SER A 58 12.84 46.60 20.57
C SER A 58 12.29 47.66 19.56
N SER A 59 11.08 48.14 19.86
CA SER A 59 10.46 49.43 19.53
C SER A 59 11.34 50.63 19.10
N ILE A 60 10.81 51.54 18.26
CA ILE A 60 10.51 52.98 18.56
C ILE A 60 10.32 53.85 17.28
N ASP A 61 9.24 54.64 17.32
CA ASP A 61 8.94 56.00 16.84
C ASP A 61 9.12 56.55 15.41
N TYR A 62 8.08 57.33 15.08
CA TYR A 62 7.91 58.37 14.07
C TYR A 62 8.99 59.46 14.09
N LEU A 63 9.34 59.98 12.90
CA LEU A 63 9.64 61.40 12.72
C LEU A 63 9.43 61.86 11.26
N ASP A 64 8.74 62.99 11.18
CA ASP A 64 8.34 63.80 10.03
C ASP A 64 9.51 64.61 9.42
N LYS A 65 9.47 64.80 8.09
CA LYS A 65 9.76 66.07 7.37
C LYS A 65 9.91 65.83 5.87
N SER A 66 9.04 66.41 5.05
CA SER A 66 9.41 67.55 4.19
C SER A 66 8.35 67.88 3.12
N ASN A 67 7.98 69.17 3.12
CA ASN A 67 7.18 69.87 2.14
C ASN A 67 7.76 69.77 0.71
N THR A 68 6.94 69.38 -0.27
CA THR A 68 6.98 69.98 -1.62
C THR A 68 5.60 69.94 -2.29
N ARG A 69 5.10 71.11 -2.69
CA ARG A 69 3.88 71.29 -3.49
C ARG A 69 4.08 70.74 -4.91
N LEU A 70 3.21 69.85 -5.35
CA LEU A 70 3.13 69.42 -6.75
C LEU A 70 1.78 69.81 -7.38
N LYS A 71 1.88 70.54 -8.49
CA LYS A 71 0.77 71.01 -9.34
C LYS A 71 0.10 69.81 -10.03
N HIS A 72 -1.20 69.65 -9.85
CA HIS A 72 -2.02 68.73 -10.65
C HIS A 72 -2.09 69.19 -12.11
N ARG A 73 -1.51 68.42 -13.03
CA ARG A 73 -1.73 68.52 -14.48
C ARG A 73 -2.76 67.44 -14.86
N LYS A 74 -3.99 67.86 -15.17
CA LYS A 74 -5.03 66.96 -15.73
C LYS A 74 -4.58 66.49 -17.12
N SER A 75 -4.36 65.20 -17.31
CA SER A 75 -4.37 64.57 -18.63
C SER A 75 -5.81 64.24 -18.97
N VAL A 76 -6.35 64.90 -19.99
CA VAL A 76 -7.63 64.56 -20.61
C VAL A 76 -7.35 63.45 -21.62
N GLU A 77 -7.77 62.24 -21.31
CA GLU A 77 -7.77 61.12 -22.24
C GLU A 77 -9.04 61.24 -23.12
N LYS A 78 -8.84 61.40 -24.44
CA LYS A 78 -9.91 61.44 -25.43
C LYS A 78 -10.40 60.02 -25.69
N CYS A 79 -11.66 59.73 -25.36
CA CYS A 79 -12.39 58.62 -25.97
C CYS A 79 -12.95 59.08 -27.32
N THR A 80 -12.43 58.54 -28.42
CA THR A 80 -13.06 58.60 -29.73
C THR A 80 -14.17 57.56 -29.81
N VAL A 81 -15.39 58.00 -30.13
CA VAL A 81 -16.53 57.13 -30.44
C VAL A 81 -16.53 56.90 -31.95
N ASP A 82 -16.43 55.64 -32.37
CA ASP A 82 -16.64 55.24 -33.76
C ASP A 82 -18.13 55.40 -34.11
N SER A 83 -18.41 56.17 -35.16
CA SER A 83 -19.74 56.37 -35.72
C SER A 83 -20.06 55.22 -36.68
N ASN A 84 -20.70 54.16 -36.19
CA ASN A 84 -21.33 53.17 -37.09
C ASN A 84 -22.36 52.25 -36.40
N ASP A 85 -23.25 52.80 -35.56
CA ASP A 85 -24.40 52.03 -35.04
C ASP A 85 -25.63 52.93 -34.87
N THR A 86 -26.20 53.41 -35.98
CA THR A 86 -27.46 54.19 -35.98
C THR A 86 -28.46 53.69 -37.02
N GLU A 87 -28.52 52.38 -37.25
CA GLU A 87 -29.43 51.80 -38.25
C GLU A 87 -30.12 50.49 -37.81
N LEU A 88 -30.44 50.33 -36.51
CA LEU A 88 -31.12 49.12 -36.01
C LEU A 88 -32.28 49.33 -35.02
N LEU A 89 -32.77 50.57 -34.88
CA LEU A 89 -33.91 50.92 -33.99
C LEU A 89 -35.05 51.65 -34.71
N LYS A 90 -35.38 51.22 -35.93
CA LYS A 90 -36.52 51.75 -36.72
C LYS A 90 -37.52 50.69 -37.21
N LYS A 91 -37.56 49.52 -36.58
CA LYS A 91 -38.47 48.44 -36.98
C LYS A 91 -39.10 47.81 -35.75
N HIS A 92 -40.24 48.38 -35.32
CA HIS A 92 -41.43 47.70 -34.78
C HIS A 92 -42.33 48.73 -34.08
N SER A 93 -43.14 49.43 -34.87
CA SER A 93 -44.33 50.14 -34.42
C SER A 93 -45.45 49.86 -35.42
N SER A 94 -46.30 48.89 -35.12
CA SER A 94 -47.64 48.73 -35.73
C SER A 94 -48.31 47.49 -35.16
N LEU A 95 -49.53 47.67 -34.67
CA LEU A 95 -50.66 46.73 -34.45
C LEU A 95 -51.31 47.13 -33.12
N GLU A 96 -52.24 48.09 -33.15
CA GLU A 96 -53.68 47.96 -33.46
C GLU A 96 -54.46 47.32 -32.32
N PHE A 97 -55.42 48.13 -31.84
CA PHE A 97 -56.48 47.81 -30.91
C PHE A 97 -57.50 46.90 -31.60
N GLU A 98 -57.93 45.84 -30.92
CA GLU A 98 -59.29 45.33 -31.03
C GLU A 98 -59.90 45.21 -29.65
N GLU A 99 -61.10 45.76 -29.57
CA GLU A 99 -61.96 45.95 -28.42
C GLU A 99 -63.01 44.83 -28.47
N GLU A 100 -63.17 44.03 -27.40
CA GLU A 100 -64.43 43.33 -27.21
C GLU A 100 -64.79 43.16 -25.73
N SER A 101 -66.00 43.60 -25.44
CA SER A 101 -66.65 43.73 -24.13
C SER A 101 -67.30 42.44 -23.64
N LYS A 102 -67.38 42.29 -22.30
CA LYS A 102 -68.48 41.76 -21.44
C LYS A 102 -67.81 41.35 -20.12
N GLY A 103 -68.19 41.78 -18.93
CA GLY A 103 -69.50 42.13 -18.39
C GLY A 103 -69.62 41.43 -17.02
N GLU A 104 -70.03 42.18 -15.99
CA GLU A 104 -70.58 41.76 -14.67
C GLU A 104 -69.63 41.13 -13.62
N ASP A 105 -69.75 41.36 -12.31
CA ASP A 105 -70.36 42.40 -11.46
C ASP A 105 -69.93 42.15 -9.99
N ALA A 106 -69.98 43.19 -9.15
CA ALA A 106 -69.98 43.21 -7.67
C ALA A 106 -68.72 42.70 -6.89
N GLY A 107 -68.22 43.32 -5.82
CA GLY A 107 -68.64 44.48 -5.02
C GLY A 107 -67.90 44.46 -3.65
N PHE A 108 -67.85 45.62 -2.98
CA PHE A 108 -67.50 45.87 -1.55
C PHE A 108 -66.01 45.71 -1.12
N ALA A 109 -65.41 46.53 -0.24
CA ALA A 109 -65.68 47.86 0.33
C ALA A 109 -64.43 48.31 1.14
N ASP A 110 -64.23 49.62 1.18
CA ASP A 110 -63.64 50.49 2.23
C ASP A 110 -62.44 50.05 3.08
N ALA A 111 -61.38 50.88 3.03
CA ALA A 111 -60.74 51.42 4.24
C ALA A 111 -60.03 52.77 3.98
N LEU A 112 -60.44 53.77 4.77
CA LEU A 112 -59.96 55.14 4.96
C LEU A 112 -58.42 55.29 5.05
N VAL A 113 -57.82 56.28 4.38
CA VAL A 113 -57.53 57.68 4.82
C VAL A 113 -56.67 57.78 6.09
N SER A 114 -55.43 58.28 5.96
CA SER A 114 -54.97 59.49 6.66
C SER A 114 -53.64 60.02 6.14
N ASP A 115 -53.60 61.35 6.06
CA ASP A 115 -52.59 62.27 5.52
C ASP A 115 -51.18 62.19 6.14
N LYS A 116 -50.18 62.57 5.32
CA LYS A 116 -49.40 63.81 5.57
C LYS A 116 -48.53 64.20 4.37
N LEU A 117 -48.97 65.29 3.72
CA LEU A 117 -48.19 66.18 2.86
C LEU A 117 -46.97 66.76 3.59
N LEU A 118 -45.85 66.88 2.87
CA LEU A 118 -44.93 68.02 3.00
C LEU A 118 -44.12 68.21 1.70
N ASP A 119 -44.37 69.35 1.07
CA ASP A 119 -43.80 69.86 -0.16
C ASP A 119 -42.27 69.92 -0.17
N ARG A 120 -41.64 69.51 -1.29
CA ARG A 120 -40.39 70.09 -1.78
C ARG A 120 -40.37 70.18 -3.31
N PRO A 121 -39.91 71.31 -3.89
CA PRO A 121 -39.98 71.58 -5.31
C PRO A 121 -38.98 70.77 -6.13
N ALA A 122 -39.43 70.33 -7.30
CA ALA A 122 -38.68 69.60 -8.29
C ALA A 122 -37.58 70.48 -8.94
N TYR A 123 -36.35 69.97 -8.96
CA TYR A 123 -35.31 70.41 -9.89
C TYR A 123 -35.25 69.40 -11.06
N PRO A 124 -35.16 69.86 -12.32
CA PRO A 124 -35.03 68.95 -13.45
C PRO A 124 -33.60 68.37 -13.48
N THR A 125 -33.48 67.09 -13.18
CA THR A 125 -32.24 66.33 -13.41
C THR A 125 -32.11 65.99 -14.89
N LEU A 126 -31.11 66.57 -15.56
CA LEU A 126 -30.62 66.11 -16.86
C LEU A 126 -30.29 64.60 -16.78
N PRO A 127 -30.66 63.79 -17.79
CA PRO A 127 -30.21 62.41 -17.86
C PRO A 127 -28.73 62.38 -18.21
N LEU A 128 -27.89 62.13 -17.20
CA LEU A 128 -26.48 61.82 -17.38
C LEU A 128 -26.40 60.38 -17.94
N PHE A 129 -26.32 60.27 -19.27
CA PHE A 129 -25.99 59.00 -19.94
C PHE A 129 -24.55 58.61 -19.56
N ARG A 130 -24.42 57.83 -18.48
CA ARG A 130 -23.22 57.03 -18.21
C ARG A 130 -23.25 55.82 -19.14
N GLY A 131 -22.65 55.95 -20.32
CA GLY A 131 -22.25 54.81 -21.12
C GLY A 131 -21.22 54.00 -20.33
N LYS A 132 -21.66 53.00 -19.57
CA LYS A 132 -20.77 52.02 -18.96
C LYS A 132 -20.28 51.10 -20.08
N CYS A 133 -19.01 51.22 -20.44
CA CYS A 133 -18.30 50.17 -21.16
C CYS A 133 -18.26 48.93 -20.26
N TYR A 134 -19.27 48.06 -20.37
CA TYR A 134 -19.25 46.72 -19.80
C TYR A 134 -18.49 45.79 -20.75
N LEU A 135 -17.19 46.02 -20.91
CA LEU A 135 -16.28 44.91 -21.25
C LEU A 135 -15.94 44.20 -19.94
N SER A 136 -16.88 43.34 -19.56
CA SER A 136 -16.79 42.18 -18.68
C SER A 136 -15.62 42.12 -17.68
N GLU A 137 -15.71 42.88 -16.58
CA GLU A 137 -14.92 42.57 -15.37
C GLU A 137 -15.12 41.10 -14.94
N ASN A 138 -16.30 40.55 -15.20
CA ASN A 138 -16.64 39.14 -14.97
C ASN A 138 -15.76 38.15 -15.74
N GLU A 139 -15.31 38.47 -16.97
CA GLU A 139 -14.40 37.61 -17.73
C GLU A 139 -12.97 37.64 -17.17
N LEU A 140 -12.50 38.81 -16.73
CA LEU A 140 -11.16 38.94 -16.14
C LEU A 140 -11.07 38.20 -14.80
N PHE A 141 -12.09 38.33 -13.94
CA PHE A 141 -12.18 37.60 -12.66
C PHE A 141 -12.42 36.10 -12.85
N SER A 142 -13.15 35.69 -13.90
CA SER A 142 -13.35 34.28 -14.24
C SER A 142 -12.02 33.61 -14.62
N ASN A 143 -11.22 34.27 -15.48
CA ASN A 143 -9.94 33.76 -15.95
C ASN A 143 -8.91 33.63 -14.82
N GLN A 144 -8.81 34.60 -13.90
CA GLN A 144 -7.93 34.51 -12.74
C GLN A 144 -8.23 33.31 -11.84
N GLY A 145 -9.51 32.97 -11.66
CA GLY A 145 -9.92 31.78 -10.92
C GLY A 145 -9.46 30.48 -11.58
N ILE A 146 -9.58 30.38 -12.90
CA ILE A 146 -9.15 29.21 -13.67
C ILE A 146 -7.64 29.00 -13.55
N TYR A 147 -6.82 30.04 -13.72
CA TYR A 147 -5.36 29.94 -13.60
C TYR A 147 -4.93 29.48 -12.20
N ARG A 148 -5.58 30.00 -11.15
CA ARG A 148 -5.32 29.59 -9.77
C ARG A 148 -5.64 28.11 -9.57
N ASP A 149 -6.79 27.64 -10.07
CA ASP A 149 -7.22 26.26 -9.91
C ASP A 149 -6.31 25.29 -10.71
N ILE A 150 -5.85 25.69 -11.91
CA ILE A 150 -4.83 24.95 -12.68
C ILE A 150 -3.52 24.85 -11.89
N LEU A 151 -3.05 25.96 -11.29
CA LEU A 151 -1.83 25.96 -10.48
C LEU A 151 -1.95 25.00 -9.29
N TRP A 152 -3.09 24.97 -8.60
CA TRP A 152 -3.33 24.04 -7.50
C TRP A 152 -3.35 22.58 -7.94
N ILE A 153 -3.91 22.30 -9.12
CA ILE A 153 -3.85 20.97 -9.73
C ILE A 153 -2.39 20.59 -9.99
N ILE A 154 -1.61 21.47 -10.62
CA ILE A 154 -0.19 21.21 -10.92
C ILE A 154 0.57 20.92 -9.63
N ILE A 155 0.45 21.75 -8.59
CA ILE A 155 1.12 21.55 -7.30
C ILE A 155 0.72 20.22 -6.66
N SER A 156 -0.58 19.89 -6.65
CA SER A 156 -1.09 18.67 -6.02
C SER A 156 -0.65 17.41 -6.78
N LEU A 157 -0.68 17.45 -8.11
CA LEU A 157 -0.15 16.38 -8.95
C LEU A 157 1.38 16.26 -8.78
N SER A 158 2.10 17.37 -8.67
CA SER A 158 3.52 17.35 -8.34
C SER A 158 3.77 16.68 -7.00
N VAL A 159 2.95 16.89 -5.97
CA VAL A 159 3.09 16.13 -4.71
C VAL A 159 2.85 14.64 -4.93
N VAL A 160 1.77 14.25 -5.63
CA VAL A 160 1.46 12.84 -5.89
C VAL A 160 2.54 12.14 -6.72
N PHE A 161 3.12 12.83 -7.70
CA PHE A 161 4.12 12.24 -8.59
C PHE A 161 5.54 12.40 -8.07
N ILE A 162 5.98 13.60 -7.68
CA ILE A 162 7.36 13.92 -7.29
C ILE A 162 7.70 13.39 -5.90
N PHE A 163 6.76 13.34 -4.95
CA PHE A 163 7.08 12.84 -3.60
C PHE A 163 7.57 11.38 -3.59
N PRO A 164 6.91 10.42 -4.28
CA PRO A 164 7.47 9.09 -4.52
C PRO A 164 8.86 9.13 -5.15
N LEU A 165 9.08 10.05 -6.08
CA LEU A 165 10.37 10.17 -6.75
C LEU A 165 11.47 10.61 -5.77
N ILE A 166 11.14 11.51 -4.86
CA ILE A 166 12.09 11.97 -3.84
C ILE A 166 12.41 10.83 -2.87
N LEU A 167 11.47 9.94 -2.57
CA LEU A 167 11.69 8.86 -1.61
C LEU A 167 12.54 7.71 -2.16
N TRP A 168 12.57 7.53 -3.48
CA TRP A 168 13.16 6.36 -4.11
C TRP A 168 14.09 6.70 -5.26
N ASP A 169 15.31 6.19 -5.21
CA ASP A 169 16.33 6.44 -6.23
C ASP A 169 16.40 5.30 -7.28
N GLY A 170 15.66 4.20 -7.07
CA GLY A 170 15.76 2.95 -7.82
C GLY A 170 14.77 2.78 -8.96
N TYR A 171 14.67 3.75 -9.86
CA TYR A 171 13.75 3.68 -10.99
C TYR A 171 14.05 2.49 -11.91
N PRO A 172 13.01 2.01 -12.64
CA PRO A 172 13.21 1.09 -13.74
C PRO A 172 14.30 1.63 -14.68
N ASP A 173 15.26 0.78 -15.05
CA ASP A 173 16.33 1.16 -15.98
C ASP A 173 15.77 1.54 -17.36
N GLU A 174 14.68 0.89 -17.76
CA GLU A 174 13.92 1.20 -18.96
C GLU A 174 12.70 2.05 -18.58
N PHE A 175 12.66 3.30 -19.05
CA PHE A 175 11.51 4.16 -18.83
C PHE A 175 10.33 3.71 -19.70
N GLU A 176 9.43 2.96 -19.08
CA GLU A 176 8.09 2.69 -19.61
C GLU A 176 7.06 3.47 -18.78
N VAL A 177 6.21 4.25 -19.45
CA VAL A 177 5.20 5.10 -18.80
C VAL A 177 4.32 4.30 -17.82
N ARG A 178 3.94 3.07 -18.21
CA ARG A 178 3.15 2.18 -17.36
C ARG A 178 3.92 1.77 -16.10
N SER A 179 5.18 1.36 -16.25
CA SER A 179 6.06 0.98 -15.15
C SER A 179 6.32 2.15 -14.21
N PHE A 180 6.44 3.37 -14.74
CA PHE A 180 6.55 4.59 -13.95
C PHE A 180 5.33 4.85 -13.07
N PHE A 181 4.11 4.82 -13.64
CA PHE A 181 2.88 5.00 -12.85
C PHE A 181 2.66 3.86 -11.85
N ARG A 182 2.97 2.62 -12.25
CA ARG A 182 2.91 1.46 -11.36
C ARG A 182 3.85 1.62 -10.17
N HIS A 183 5.05 2.12 -10.41
CA HIS A 183 6.02 2.38 -9.36
C HIS A 183 5.52 3.42 -8.34
N ILE A 184 4.96 4.52 -8.84
CA ILE A 184 4.36 5.57 -8.01
C ILE A 184 3.19 5.03 -7.19
N GLU A 185 2.34 4.20 -7.80
CA GLU A 185 1.27 3.48 -7.10
C GLU A 185 1.85 2.61 -5.97
N LEU A 186 2.90 1.81 -6.24
CA LEU A 186 3.50 0.93 -5.24
C LEU A 186 4.08 1.70 -4.05
N VAL A 187 4.74 2.85 -4.28
CA VAL A 187 5.24 3.71 -3.19
C VAL A 187 4.09 4.17 -2.31
N TRP A 188 3.06 4.79 -2.89
CA TRP A 188 1.92 5.28 -2.11
C TRP A 188 1.17 4.15 -1.41
N CYS A 189 0.93 3.02 -2.08
CA CYS A 189 0.25 1.90 -1.47
C CYS A 189 1.03 1.34 -0.27
N SER A 190 2.36 1.43 -0.30
CA SER A 190 3.21 0.95 0.79
C SER A 190 3.24 1.95 1.94
N LEU A 191 3.34 3.26 1.65
CA LEU A 191 3.23 4.32 2.66
C LEU A 191 1.90 4.29 3.42
N LEU A 192 0.81 4.02 2.70
CA LEU A 192 -0.56 4.00 3.24
C LEU A 192 -0.98 2.63 3.80
N HIS A 193 -0.22 1.56 3.50
CA HIS A 193 -0.56 0.15 3.77
C HIS A 193 -1.92 -0.31 3.20
N ILE A 194 -2.43 0.40 2.20
CA ILE A 194 -3.68 0.12 1.46
C ILE A 194 -3.51 0.61 0.03
N SER A 195 -4.23 0.04 -0.93
CA SER A 195 -4.26 0.57 -2.30
C SER A 195 -4.71 2.04 -2.31
N THR A 196 -4.18 2.81 -3.25
CA THR A 196 -4.57 4.22 -3.48
C THR A 196 -5.96 4.35 -4.09
N TRP A 197 -6.43 3.37 -4.87
CA TRP A 197 -7.69 3.46 -5.62
C TRP A 197 -8.93 3.68 -4.76
N PRO A 198 -9.13 2.98 -3.61
CA PRO A 198 -10.25 3.27 -2.72
C PRO A 198 -10.25 4.71 -2.19
N ILE A 199 -9.06 5.27 -1.95
CA ILE A 199 -8.90 6.64 -1.44
C ILE A 199 -9.23 7.65 -2.53
N VAL A 200 -8.77 7.41 -3.76
CA VAL A 200 -9.11 8.23 -4.93
C VAL A 200 -10.62 8.19 -5.18
N ALA A 201 -11.22 7.00 -5.21
CA ALA A 201 -12.67 6.83 -5.41
C ALA A 201 -13.48 7.54 -4.30
N LEU A 202 -13.10 7.38 -3.04
CA LEU A 202 -13.74 8.09 -1.93
C LEU A 202 -13.59 9.61 -2.07
N SER A 203 -12.42 10.10 -2.44
CA SER A 203 -12.17 11.53 -2.64
C SER A 203 -13.08 12.10 -3.73
N LEU A 204 -13.21 11.39 -4.86
CA LEU A 204 -14.08 11.77 -5.98
C LEU A 204 -15.55 11.79 -5.58
N VAL A 205 -16.03 10.73 -4.90
CA VAL A 205 -17.42 10.63 -4.44
C VAL A 205 -17.74 11.75 -3.45
N VAL A 206 -16.91 11.94 -2.43
CA VAL A 206 -17.16 12.97 -1.42
C VAL A 206 -17.09 14.36 -2.04
N ALA A 207 -16.11 14.66 -2.90
CA ALA A 207 -16.01 15.94 -3.58
C ALA A 207 -17.18 16.21 -4.55
N SER A 208 -17.78 15.17 -5.12
CA SER A 208 -18.99 15.29 -5.97
C SER A 208 -20.24 15.58 -5.14
N LEU A 209 -20.38 14.94 -3.97
CA LEU A 209 -21.52 15.10 -3.07
C LEU A 209 -21.48 16.39 -2.25
N VAL A 210 -20.29 16.96 -2.03
CA VAL A 210 -20.14 18.20 -1.25
C VAL A 210 -20.62 19.38 -2.09
N PRO A 211 -21.71 20.08 -1.71
CA PRO A 211 -22.10 21.30 -2.40
C PRO A 211 -20.98 22.35 -2.28
N MET A 212 -20.72 23.06 -3.38
CA MET A 212 -19.76 24.18 -3.43
C MET A 212 -20.18 25.34 -2.50
N THR A 213 -21.45 25.39 -2.13
CA THR A 213 -22.05 26.40 -1.26
C THR A 213 -22.42 25.76 0.07
N GLU A 214 -21.56 25.99 1.07
CA GLU A 214 -21.78 25.79 2.50
C GLU A 214 -22.20 24.38 2.99
N PHE A 215 -21.23 23.66 3.54
CA PHE A 215 -21.42 22.35 4.16
C PHE A 215 -21.99 22.43 5.60
N ILE A 216 -23.31 22.50 5.78
CA ILE A 216 -23.95 22.43 7.10
C ILE A 216 -24.30 20.97 7.44
N ILE A 217 -23.31 20.12 7.76
CA ILE A 217 -23.57 18.72 8.20
C ILE A 217 -22.96 18.42 9.59
N LEU A 218 -22.61 19.44 10.38
CA LEU A 218 -22.37 19.20 11.80
C LEU A 218 -23.66 19.50 12.58
N PRO A 219 -24.33 18.50 13.19
CA PRO A 219 -25.54 18.74 13.96
C PRO A 219 -25.22 19.76 15.06
N SER A 220 -26.06 20.79 15.14
CA SER A 220 -25.98 21.91 16.10
C SER A 220 -25.88 21.47 17.58
N TYR A 221 -26.11 20.18 17.86
CA TYR A 221 -25.95 19.52 19.15
C TYR A 221 -24.49 19.42 19.63
N LEU A 222 -23.48 19.31 18.74
CA LEU A 222 -22.06 19.23 19.14
C LEU A 222 -21.43 20.60 19.46
N SER A 223 -22.05 21.71 19.03
CA SER A 223 -21.50 23.06 19.20
C SER A 223 -21.69 23.68 20.59
N LYS A 224 -22.50 23.07 21.47
CA LYS A 224 -22.86 23.66 22.77
C LYS A 224 -21.84 23.37 23.90
N PRO A 225 -21.26 22.16 24.07
CA PRO A 225 -20.34 21.90 25.17
C PRO A 225 -18.85 22.23 24.89
N LEU A 226 -18.46 22.49 23.64
CA LEU A 226 -17.04 22.66 23.23
C LEU A 226 -16.53 24.11 23.22
N LYS A 227 -17.34 25.09 23.70
CA LYS A 227 -17.00 26.53 23.67
C LYS A 227 -15.95 26.99 24.70
N SER A 228 -15.46 26.13 25.61
CA SER A 228 -14.51 26.58 26.65
C SER A 228 -13.06 26.74 26.17
N SER A 229 -12.70 26.16 25.01
CA SER A 229 -11.36 26.29 24.43
C SER A 229 -11.41 27.09 23.13
N ARG A 230 -10.76 28.26 23.10
CA ARG A 230 -10.62 29.10 21.88
C ARG A 230 -9.97 28.36 20.71
N TRP A 231 -9.09 27.41 21.00
CA TRP A 231 -8.38 26.64 19.98
C TRP A 231 -9.29 25.57 19.36
N LEU A 232 -10.07 24.87 20.20
CA LEU A 232 -11.10 23.95 19.72
C LEU A 232 -12.22 24.70 18.99
N SER A 233 -12.62 25.89 19.45
CA SER A 233 -13.65 26.68 18.76
C SER A 233 -13.19 27.15 17.39
N TYR A 234 -11.90 27.44 17.18
CA TYR A 234 -11.36 27.80 15.86
C TYR A 234 -11.32 26.59 14.91
N PHE A 235 -10.91 25.42 15.42
CA PHE A 235 -10.94 24.18 14.64
C PHE A 235 -12.37 23.77 14.28
N VAL A 236 -13.30 23.84 15.24
CA VAL A 236 -14.72 23.48 15.12
C VAL A 236 -15.54 24.58 14.43
N SER A 237 -15.05 25.82 14.34
CA SER A 237 -15.68 26.88 13.54
C SER A 237 -15.75 26.43 12.08
N SER A 238 -16.96 26.53 11.55
CA SER A 238 -17.55 25.68 10.52
C SER A 238 -16.58 25.05 9.50
N PRO A 239 -16.50 23.70 9.41
CA PRO A 239 -15.88 22.99 8.29
C PRO A 239 -16.40 23.45 6.93
N SER A 240 -17.59 24.07 6.89
CA SER A 240 -18.22 24.65 5.70
C SER A 240 -17.42 25.78 5.04
N VAL A 241 -16.53 26.46 5.77
CA VAL A 241 -15.79 27.63 5.25
C VAL A 241 -14.47 27.20 4.58
N HIS A 242 -13.92 26.04 4.95
CA HIS A 242 -12.58 25.61 4.55
C HIS A 242 -12.53 24.13 4.21
N HIS A 243 -12.70 23.80 2.92
CA HIS A 243 -12.73 22.42 2.40
C HIS A 243 -11.51 21.56 2.78
N TRP A 244 -10.34 22.15 3.05
CA TRP A 244 -9.16 21.40 3.51
C TRP A 244 -9.36 20.72 4.87
N LYS A 245 -10.22 21.28 5.75
CA LYS A 245 -10.54 20.65 7.04
C LYS A 245 -11.24 19.30 6.84
N ILE A 246 -12.11 19.19 5.84
CA ILE A 246 -12.81 17.94 5.49
C ILE A 246 -11.79 16.87 5.14
N ALA A 247 -10.82 17.19 4.29
CA ALA A 247 -9.79 16.26 3.88
C ALA A 247 -8.89 15.79 5.04
N ILE A 248 -8.57 16.65 6.02
CA ILE A 248 -7.86 16.24 7.24
C ILE A 248 -8.71 15.34 8.15
N VAL A 249 -10.00 15.65 8.32
CA VAL A 249 -10.90 14.81 9.12
C VAL A 249 -11.07 13.45 8.46
N LEU A 250 -11.24 13.40 7.13
CA LEU A 250 -11.34 12.15 6.39
C LEU A 250 -10.05 11.34 6.42
N SER A 251 -8.87 11.98 6.34
CA SER A 251 -7.61 11.25 6.48
C SER A 251 -7.45 10.61 7.86
N LEU A 252 -7.90 11.29 8.92
CA LEU A 252 -7.94 10.73 10.27
C LEU A 252 -8.93 9.54 10.34
N ILE A 253 -10.14 9.69 9.79
CA ILE A 253 -11.13 8.60 9.73
C ILE A 253 -10.58 7.40 8.98
N LEU A 254 -9.90 7.60 7.85
CA LEU A 254 -9.28 6.53 7.07
C LEU A 254 -8.19 5.82 7.86
N THR A 255 -7.33 6.58 8.54
CA THR A 255 -6.27 6.01 9.39
C THR A 255 -6.84 5.17 10.54
N LEU A 256 -7.88 5.67 11.21
CA LEU A 256 -8.58 4.93 12.25
C LEU A 256 -9.25 3.68 11.69
N THR A 257 -9.89 3.79 10.52
CA THR A 257 -10.59 2.69 9.85
C THR A 257 -9.63 1.57 9.46
N VAL A 258 -8.48 1.90 8.87
CA VAL A 258 -7.39 0.95 8.56
C VAL A 258 -6.84 0.30 9.83
N SER A 259 -6.60 1.08 10.88
CA SER A 259 -6.07 0.57 12.14
C SER A 259 -7.07 -0.36 12.85
N THR A 260 -8.35 -0.02 12.84
CA THR A 260 -9.43 -0.85 13.38
C THR A 260 -9.60 -2.12 12.56
N GLN A 261 -9.59 -2.05 11.23
CA GLN A 261 -9.66 -3.24 10.39
C GLN A 261 -8.46 -4.16 10.62
N LEU A 262 -7.25 -3.60 10.72
CA LEU A 262 -6.03 -4.35 11.04
C LEU A 262 -6.17 -5.13 12.35
N PHE A 263 -6.67 -4.47 13.40
CA PHE A 263 -6.93 -5.10 14.68
C PHE A 263 -8.00 -6.20 14.58
N LEU A 264 -9.13 -5.91 13.93
CA LEU A 264 -10.25 -6.85 13.78
C LEU A 264 -9.87 -8.06 12.92
N GLN A 265 -9.10 -7.88 11.85
CA GLN A 265 -8.63 -8.96 10.98
C GLN A 265 -7.66 -9.89 11.73
N MET A 266 -6.78 -9.36 12.58
CA MET A 266 -5.90 -10.20 13.39
C MET A 266 -6.64 -10.91 14.54
N ALA A 267 -7.62 -10.24 15.14
CA ALA A 267 -8.43 -10.80 16.22
C ALA A 267 -9.41 -11.87 15.71
N PHE A 268 -10.02 -11.65 14.55
CA PHE A 268 -11.04 -12.51 13.95
C PHE A 268 -10.78 -12.66 12.45
N PRO A 269 -9.76 -13.43 12.05
CA PRO A 269 -9.40 -13.56 10.65
C PRO A 269 -10.58 -14.07 9.81
N SER A 270 -10.85 -13.37 8.70
CA SER A 270 -11.98 -13.68 7.82
C SER A 270 -11.79 -13.04 6.45
N LEU A 271 -12.36 -13.67 5.43
CA LEU A 271 -12.50 -13.08 4.10
C LEU A 271 -13.41 -11.83 4.13
N LEU A 272 -14.30 -11.71 5.12
CA LEU A 272 -15.21 -10.55 5.26
C LEU A 272 -14.47 -9.23 5.44
N TRP A 273 -13.30 -9.25 6.08
CA TRP A 273 -12.47 -8.06 6.26
C TRP A 273 -11.74 -7.65 4.98
N ASN A 274 -11.84 -8.45 3.91
CA ASN A 274 -11.05 -8.32 2.70
C ASN A 274 -11.92 -8.17 1.45
N PRO A 275 -12.78 -7.13 1.37
CA PRO A 275 -13.69 -6.94 0.24
C PRO A 275 -12.97 -6.85 -1.10
N PHE A 276 -11.76 -6.28 -1.12
CA PHE A 276 -10.98 -6.17 -2.35
C PHE A 276 -10.36 -7.49 -2.81
N MET A 277 -10.57 -8.61 -2.10
CA MET A 277 -10.18 -9.96 -2.54
C MET A 277 -11.36 -10.77 -3.10
N TRP A 278 -12.58 -10.27 -2.95
CA TRP A 278 -13.78 -11.01 -3.34
C TRP A 278 -13.81 -11.23 -4.86
N GLY A 279 -13.99 -12.49 -5.26
CA GLY A 279 -14.16 -12.89 -6.66
C GLY A 279 -12.88 -13.22 -7.44
N TRP A 280 -11.70 -12.77 -7.00
CA TRP A 280 -10.44 -13.03 -7.74
C TRP A 280 -9.34 -13.72 -6.91
N TYR A 281 -9.38 -13.64 -5.59
CA TYR A 281 -8.40 -14.32 -4.74
C TYR A 281 -8.81 -15.78 -4.49
N THR A 282 -8.21 -16.69 -5.24
CA THR A 282 -8.50 -18.13 -5.13
C THR A 282 -7.54 -18.83 -4.19
N VAL A 283 -8.05 -19.50 -3.16
CA VAL A 283 -7.28 -20.41 -2.31
C VAL A 283 -7.38 -21.81 -2.91
N TYR A 284 -6.24 -22.39 -3.27
CA TYR A 284 -6.17 -23.76 -3.80
C TYR A 284 -5.93 -24.75 -2.66
N LEU A 285 -6.80 -25.76 -2.56
CA LEU A 285 -6.73 -26.77 -1.51
C LEU A 285 -5.97 -28.02 -2.00
N PRO A 286 -5.21 -28.69 -1.12
CA PRO A 286 -4.49 -29.91 -1.48
C PRO A 286 -5.40 -31.02 -2.05
N LYS A 287 -6.61 -31.15 -1.53
CA LYS A 287 -7.61 -32.14 -2.01
C LYS A 287 -7.91 -31.99 -3.50
N ASP A 288 -8.11 -30.76 -3.97
CA ASP A 288 -8.47 -30.49 -5.37
C ASP A 288 -7.29 -30.77 -6.29
N ALA A 289 -6.08 -30.40 -5.86
CA ALA A 289 -4.84 -30.73 -6.58
C ALA A 289 -4.62 -32.24 -6.67
N ASN A 290 -4.82 -32.99 -5.58
CA ASN A 290 -4.63 -34.44 -5.56
C ASN A 290 -5.63 -35.17 -6.49
N GLN A 291 -6.90 -34.76 -6.51
CA GLN A 291 -7.88 -35.33 -7.44
C GLN A 291 -7.53 -35.08 -8.90
N THR A 292 -6.95 -33.91 -9.19
CA THR A 292 -6.54 -33.50 -10.52
C THR A 292 -5.30 -34.27 -10.98
N ILE A 293 -4.29 -34.39 -10.11
CA ILE A 293 -3.02 -34.99 -10.46
C ILE A 293 -3.13 -36.50 -10.73
N GLN A 294 -4.08 -37.19 -10.09
CA GLN A 294 -4.36 -38.60 -10.36
C GLN A 294 -4.88 -38.88 -11.78
N ARG A 295 -5.36 -37.86 -12.50
CA ARG A 295 -5.85 -37.98 -13.88
C ARG A 295 -4.78 -37.65 -14.92
N GLY A 296 -3.69 -36.99 -14.52
CA GLY A 296 -2.61 -36.60 -15.43
C GLY A 296 -1.83 -37.80 -15.94
N CYS A 297 -1.38 -37.74 -17.20
CA CYS A 297 -0.46 -38.72 -17.76
C CYS A 297 0.96 -38.14 -17.72
N PHE A 298 1.69 -38.34 -16.62
CA PHE A 298 3.07 -37.82 -16.51
C PHE A 298 4.11 -38.70 -17.22
N SER A 299 3.67 -39.53 -18.17
CA SER A 299 4.43 -40.55 -18.87
C SER A 299 4.46 -40.28 -20.38
N ASN A 300 5.69 -40.19 -20.88
CA ASN A 300 6.16 -40.04 -22.27
C ASN A 300 5.70 -38.80 -23.08
N PRO A 301 6.62 -37.87 -23.44
CA PRO A 301 6.31 -36.70 -24.28
C PRO A 301 5.83 -37.06 -25.70
N LYS A 302 5.93 -38.34 -26.12
CA LYS A 302 5.39 -38.84 -27.38
C LYS A 302 3.87 -39.08 -27.36
N ASP A 303 3.27 -39.19 -26.17
CA ASP A 303 1.85 -39.52 -25.99
C ASP A 303 0.99 -38.27 -25.74
N ALA A 304 1.61 -37.11 -25.49
CA ALA A 304 0.92 -35.83 -25.39
C ALA A 304 0.73 -35.24 -26.80
N SER A 305 -0.52 -35.08 -27.22
CA SER A 305 -0.82 -34.20 -28.36
C SER A 305 -0.30 -32.77 -28.07
N ASN A 306 0.17 -32.04 -29.08
CA ASN A 306 0.53 -30.62 -28.94
C ASN A 306 -0.59 -29.78 -28.28
N SER A 307 -1.84 -30.26 -28.31
CA SER A 307 -3.00 -29.63 -27.71
C SER A 307 -3.22 -29.90 -26.21
N GLN A 308 -2.58 -30.91 -25.61
CA GLN A 308 -2.76 -31.26 -24.18
C GLN A 308 -1.44 -31.78 -23.54
N PRO A 309 -0.52 -30.87 -23.18
CA PRO A 309 0.69 -31.22 -22.45
C PRO A 309 0.37 -31.94 -21.14
N LEU A 310 1.08 -33.05 -20.87
CA LEU A 310 0.91 -33.92 -19.68
C LEU A 310 -0.49 -34.56 -19.55
N CYS A 311 -1.27 -34.62 -20.63
CA CYS A 311 -2.70 -34.98 -20.64
C CYS A 311 -3.55 -34.13 -19.67
N LEU A 312 -3.16 -32.88 -19.42
CA LEU A 312 -3.90 -31.98 -18.55
C LEU A 312 -4.59 -30.91 -19.39
N THR A 313 -5.83 -30.59 -19.02
CA THR A 313 -6.55 -29.43 -19.54
C THR A 313 -6.00 -28.14 -18.95
N GLU A 314 -6.31 -27.00 -19.57
CA GLU A 314 -5.90 -25.68 -19.04
C GLU A 314 -6.41 -25.42 -17.61
N HIS A 315 -7.62 -25.90 -17.29
CA HIS A 315 -8.17 -25.78 -15.95
C HIS A 315 -7.34 -26.56 -14.93
N GLU A 316 -6.89 -27.76 -15.28
CA GLU A 316 -6.08 -28.61 -14.43
C GLU A 316 -4.66 -28.05 -14.26
N TRP A 317 -4.09 -27.47 -15.33
CA TRP A 317 -2.85 -26.67 -15.24
C TRP A 317 -3.00 -25.52 -14.25
N SER A 318 -4.09 -24.75 -14.35
CA SER A 318 -4.40 -23.68 -13.40
C SER A 318 -4.57 -24.22 -11.97
N GLN A 319 -5.25 -25.34 -11.76
CA GLN A 319 -5.45 -25.90 -10.42
C GLN A 319 -4.13 -26.40 -9.79
N LEU A 320 -3.30 -27.11 -10.55
CA LEU A 320 -2.04 -27.68 -10.05
C LEU A 320 -0.90 -26.65 -9.94
N SER A 321 -1.07 -25.48 -10.56
CA SER A 321 -0.11 -24.36 -10.46
C SER A 321 -0.56 -23.25 -9.51
N SER A 322 -1.76 -23.33 -8.93
CA SER A 322 -2.41 -22.20 -8.23
C SER A 322 -2.68 -20.99 -9.15
N GLY A 323 -2.92 -21.24 -10.43
CA GLY A 323 -3.34 -20.26 -11.44
C GLY A 323 -2.19 -19.45 -12.04
N THR A 324 -0.95 -19.90 -11.89
CA THR A 324 0.24 -19.18 -12.37
C THR A 324 0.81 -19.71 -13.68
N LEU A 325 0.50 -20.96 -14.04
CA LEU A 325 1.01 -21.61 -15.24
C LEU A 325 -0.13 -21.89 -16.23
N SER A 326 0.20 -21.84 -17.51
CA SER A 326 -0.74 -22.14 -18.59
C SER A 326 -0.17 -23.22 -19.52
N SER A 327 -1.01 -24.19 -19.90
CA SER A 327 -0.68 -25.19 -20.93
C SER A 327 -0.48 -24.56 -22.32
N ARG A 328 -1.00 -23.34 -22.51
CA ARG A 328 -0.89 -22.57 -23.76
C ARG A 328 0.41 -21.80 -23.87
N ASN A 329 1.14 -21.66 -22.76
CA ASN A 329 2.42 -20.98 -22.74
C ASN A 329 3.53 -22.03 -22.94
N PRO A 330 4.23 -22.04 -24.10
CA PRO A 330 5.25 -23.05 -24.39
C PRO A 330 6.41 -23.02 -23.39
N ASP A 331 6.74 -21.86 -22.82
CA ASP A 331 7.82 -21.73 -21.83
C ASP A 331 7.44 -22.40 -20.51
N ASP A 332 6.18 -22.26 -20.08
CA ASP A 332 5.67 -22.94 -18.86
C ASP A 332 5.72 -24.45 -19.05
N VAL A 333 5.27 -24.93 -20.22
CA VAL A 333 5.26 -26.35 -20.55
C VAL A 333 6.68 -26.91 -20.60
N ALA A 334 7.59 -26.25 -21.33
CA ALA A 334 8.98 -26.69 -21.45
C ALA A 334 9.67 -26.74 -20.08
N THR A 335 9.47 -25.72 -19.24
CA THR A 335 10.07 -25.65 -17.92
C THR A 335 9.53 -26.74 -16.98
N VAL A 336 8.21 -26.96 -16.96
CA VAL A 336 7.61 -28.05 -16.16
C VAL A 336 8.10 -29.42 -16.63
N VAL A 337 8.18 -29.66 -17.94
CA VAL A 337 8.70 -30.91 -18.51
C VAL A 337 10.17 -31.11 -18.15
N ALA A 338 10.99 -30.05 -18.18
CA ALA A 338 12.38 -30.10 -17.75
C ALA A 338 12.50 -30.48 -16.26
N GLY A 339 11.67 -29.89 -15.40
CA GLY A 339 11.64 -30.25 -13.97
C GLY A 339 11.17 -31.67 -13.71
N LEU A 340 10.17 -32.15 -14.46
CA LEU A 340 9.72 -33.54 -14.41
C LEU A 340 10.83 -34.50 -14.85
N HIS A 341 11.52 -34.18 -15.95
CA HIS A 341 12.66 -34.96 -16.44
C HIS A 341 13.79 -34.99 -15.41
N TYR A 342 14.14 -33.84 -14.81
CA TYR A 342 15.14 -33.74 -13.77
C TYR A 342 14.79 -34.63 -12.57
N LEU A 343 13.55 -34.53 -12.05
CA LEU A 343 13.09 -35.38 -10.95
C LEU A 343 13.19 -36.87 -11.28
N LYS A 344 12.73 -37.29 -12.47
CA LYS A 344 12.69 -38.70 -12.84
C LYS A 344 14.05 -39.32 -13.19
N SER A 345 14.99 -38.54 -13.70
CA SER A 345 16.22 -39.08 -14.30
C SER A 345 17.52 -38.69 -13.61
N GLN A 346 17.55 -37.58 -12.87
CA GLN A 346 18.78 -36.99 -12.31
C GLN A 346 18.70 -36.79 -10.80
N SER A 347 17.50 -36.48 -10.29
CA SER A 347 17.30 -36.23 -8.87
C SER A 347 17.34 -37.52 -8.07
N GLY A 348 18.08 -37.53 -6.96
CA GLY A 348 18.11 -38.65 -6.03
C GLY A 348 17.01 -38.63 -4.96
N GLY A 349 16.07 -37.66 -5.02
CA GLY A 349 14.94 -37.58 -4.10
C GLY A 349 14.64 -36.18 -3.56
N LEU A 350 13.49 -36.04 -2.92
CA LEU A 350 13.04 -34.86 -2.18
C LEU A 350 12.82 -35.17 -0.69
N VAL A 351 13.48 -34.42 0.20
CA VAL A 351 13.16 -34.42 1.63
C VAL A 351 12.31 -33.20 1.94
N ILE A 352 11.15 -33.38 2.55
CA ILE A 352 10.34 -32.29 3.08
C ILE A 352 10.64 -32.16 4.57
N ASN A 353 11.14 -31.00 4.98
CA ASN A 353 11.50 -30.66 6.36
C ASN A 353 10.42 -29.77 6.98
N ALA A 354 9.79 -30.28 8.03
CA ALA A 354 8.67 -29.66 8.71
C ALA A 354 8.96 -29.49 10.21
N LEU A 355 8.56 -28.33 10.75
CA LEU A 355 8.36 -28.17 12.20
C LEU A 355 6.87 -28.29 12.50
N ALA A 356 6.54 -28.91 13.62
CA ALA A 356 5.17 -29.08 14.07
C ALA A 356 5.06 -28.82 15.57
N ARG A 357 4.04 -28.06 15.95
CA ARG A 357 3.59 -27.92 17.34
C ARG A 357 2.14 -27.48 17.35
N ASN A 358 1.25 -28.25 17.98
CA ASN A 358 -0.17 -27.94 18.05
C ASN A 358 -0.83 -27.72 16.67
N VAL A 359 -0.53 -28.61 15.70
CA VAL A 359 -0.97 -28.52 14.30
C VAL A 359 -1.79 -29.71 13.84
N VAL A 360 -2.45 -30.45 14.74
CA VAL A 360 -3.20 -31.69 14.40
C VAL A 360 -4.19 -31.46 13.25
N ASN A 361 -4.86 -30.29 13.26
CA ASN A 361 -5.84 -29.90 12.24
C ASN A 361 -5.23 -29.61 10.86
N SER A 362 -3.92 -29.43 10.77
CA SER A 362 -3.20 -29.16 9.52
C SER A 362 -2.61 -30.42 8.89
N ILE A 363 -2.47 -31.52 9.66
CA ILE A 363 -1.92 -32.80 9.20
C ILE A 363 -2.67 -33.37 7.98
N PRO A 364 -4.03 -33.35 7.91
CA PRO A 364 -4.73 -33.86 6.73
C PRO A 364 -4.35 -33.14 5.43
N ALA A 365 -4.16 -31.82 5.48
CA ALA A 365 -3.75 -31.03 4.33
C ALA A 365 -2.29 -31.34 3.93
N LEU A 366 -1.40 -31.49 4.91
CA LEU A 366 -0.01 -31.91 4.66
C LEU A 366 0.04 -33.31 4.03
N ARG A 367 -0.74 -34.28 4.51
CA ARG A 367 -0.86 -35.62 3.92
C ARG A 367 -1.32 -35.56 2.47
N GLN A 368 -2.35 -34.77 2.18
CA GLN A 368 -2.82 -34.59 0.81
C GLN A 368 -1.77 -33.96 -0.12
N ASN A 369 -0.95 -33.04 0.39
CA ASN A 369 0.18 -32.49 -0.37
C ASN A 369 1.24 -33.56 -0.65
N MET A 370 1.61 -34.37 0.35
CA MET A 370 2.55 -35.50 0.17
C MET A 370 2.04 -36.49 -0.87
N GLU A 371 0.79 -36.94 -0.71
CA GLU A 371 0.17 -37.90 -1.62
C GLU A 371 -0.04 -37.33 -3.02
N GLY A 372 -0.28 -36.02 -3.12
CA GLY A 372 -0.38 -35.30 -4.38
C GLY A 372 0.94 -35.24 -5.16
N LEU A 373 2.10 -35.43 -4.53
CA LEU A 373 3.38 -35.51 -5.26
C LEU A 373 3.65 -36.91 -5.81
N LEU A 374 3.05 -37.96 -5.25
CA LEU A 374 3.38 -39.35 -5.62
C LEU A 374 3.15 -39.67 -7.10
N PRO A 375 2.06 -39.24 -7.77
CA PRO A 375 1.84 -39.54 -9.19
C PRO A 375 2.87 -38.90 -10.12
N VAL A 376 3.57 -37.87 -9.66
CA VAL A 376 4.64 -37.19 -10.39
C VAL A 376 5.97 -37.91 -10.21
N LEU A 377 6.20 -38.43 -9.00
CA LEU A 377 7.47 -39.02 -8.55
C LEU A 377 7.58 -40.52 -8.83
N ASN A 378 6.45 -41.23 -8.87
CA ASN A 378 6.40 -42.68 -9.08
C ASN A 378 5.84 -42.97 -10.46
N ASP A 379 6.69 -43.52 -11.33
CA ASP A 379 6.28 -44.15 -12.59
C ASP A 379 6.49 -45.66 -12.48
N ASN A 380 5.86 -46.45 -13.34
CA ASN A 380 5.88 -47.92 -13.30
C ASN A 380 7.30 -48.53 -13.36
N ASN A 381 8.32 -47.75 -13.70
CA ASN A 381 9.70 -48.18 -13.89
C ASN A 381 10.72 -47.57 -12.90
N ALA A 382 10.33 -46.58 -12.07
CA ALA A 382 11.24 -45.94 -11.11
C ALA A 382 10.48 -45.31 -9.95
N LYS A 383 10.81 -45.73 -8.72
CA LYS A 383 10.32 -45.13 -7.47
C LYS A 383 11.35 -44.10 -7.02
N MET A 384 10.98 -42.82 -7.06
CA MET A 384 11.84 -41.76 -6.55
C MET A 384 11.72 -41.69 -5.01
N ASN A 385 12.82 -41.32 -4.36
CA ASN A 385 12.84 -41.16 -2.91
C ASN A 385 12.08 -39.89 -2.49
N LEU A 386 11.02 -40.06 -1.71
CA LEU A 386 10.29 -38.98 -1.05
C LEU A 386 10.28 -39.25 0.46
N SER A 387 10.67 -38.26 1.24
CA SER A 387 10.60 -38.31 2.70
C SER A 387 9.97 -37.06 3.27
N LEU A 388 9.21 -37.22 4.35
CA LEU A 388 8.77 -36.12 5.22
C LEU A 388 9.45 -36.31 6.59
N VAL A 389 10.35 -35.40 6.91
CA VAL A 389 11.09 -35.32 8.17
C VAL A 389 10.43 -34.26 9.04
N ILE A 390 9.99 -34.67 10.23
CA ILE A 390 9.23 -33.83 11.14
C ILE A 390 10.00 -33.73 12.46
N PHE A 391 10.31 -32.50 12.84
CA PHE A 391 10.61 -32.19 14.23
C PHE A 391 9.34 -31.67 14.90
N GLU A 392 8.85 -32.44 15.87
CA GLU A 392 7.70 -32.08 16.70
C GLU A 392 8.13 -32.11 18.16
N ASN A 393 7.73 -31.10 18.91
CA ASN A 393 7.96 -31.01 20.35
C ASN A 393 6.77 -30.39 21.08
N ASP A 394 6.51 -30.88 22.28
CA ASP A 394 5.63 -30.26 23.28
C ASP A 394 4.21 -29.88 22.75
N SER A 395 3.63 -30.68 21.85
CA SER A 395 2.22 -30.52 21.46
C SER A 395 1.26 -31.11 22.50
N GLU A 396 0.11 -30.45 22.67
CA GLU A 396 -0.97 -30.83 23.59
C GLU A 396 -2.25 -31.28 22.86
N ASP A 397 -2.35 -31.04 21.55
CA ASP A 397 -3.54 -31.30 20.73
C ASP A 397 -3.57 -32.69 20.06
N GLY A 398 -2.62 -33.57 20.39
CA GLY A 398 -2.47 -34.89 19.76
C GLY A 398 -1.66 -34.89 18.45
N THR A 399 -0.98 -33.80 18.10
CA THR A 399 -0.13 -33.72 16.89
C THR A 399 0.87 -34.89 16.78
N ARG A 400 1.62 -35.21 17.85
CA ARG A 400 2.59 -36.33 17.86
C ARG A 400 1.93 -37.65 17.51
N ASP A 401 0.82 -37.97 18.18
CA ASP A 401 0.13 -39.25 18.02
C ASP A 401 -0.45 -39.39 16.61
N ALA A 402 -0.98 -38.30 16.04
CA ALA A 402 -1.46 -38.27 14.66
C ALA A 402 -0.33 -38.53 13.64
N PHE A 403 0.87 -37.97 13.85
CA PHE A 403 2.01 -38.28 13.01
C PHE A 403 2.49 -39.72 13.17
N LYS A 404 2.56 -40.24 14.41
CA LYS A 404 2.93 -41.65 14.65
C LYS A 404 1.95 -42.62 13.98
N GLN A 405 0.65 -42.34 14.10
CA GLN A 405 -0.37 -43.13 13.42
C GLN A 405 -0.16 -43.09 11.90
N TRP A 406 0.08 -41.91 11.33
CA TRP A 406 0.33 -41.79 9.89
C TRP A 406 1.62 -42.51 9.47
N ALA A 407 2.69 -42.45 10.25
CA ALA A 407 3.93 -43.18 9.98
C ALA A 407 3.68 -44.69 9.94
N GLN A 408 2.94 -45.21 10.93
CA GLN A 408 2.58 -46.61 11.02
C GLN A 408 1.73 -47.05 9.81
N GLU A 409 0.74 -46.25 9.41
CA GLU A 409 -0.10 -46.55 8.24
C GLU A 409 0.69 -46.63 6.92
N GLU A 410 1.71 -45.79 6.74
CA GLU A 410 2.56 -45.86 5.53
C GLU A 410 3.54 -47.04 5.61
N ALA A 411 4.05 -47.37 6.79
CA ALA A 411 4.93 -48.52 7.01
C ALA A 411 4.22 -49.87 6.83
N ASP A 412 2.96 -50.00 7.30
CA ASP A 412 2.25 -51.29 7.37
C ASP A 412 1.63 -51.75 6.05
N GLY A 413 1.47 -50.88 5.04
CA GLY A 413 0.67 -51.29 3.88
C GLY A 413 0.83 -50.51 2.60
N LYS A 414 1.74 -49.53 2.53
CA LYS A 414 1.84 -48.67 1.33
C LYS A 414 3.28 -48.47 0.87
N ASP A 415 4.24 -48.28 1.78
CA ASP A 415 5.64 -47.97 1.48
C ASP A 415 5.78 -46.97 0.33
N ARG A 416 4.96 -45.90 0.32
CA ARG A 416 4.92 -44.96 -0.80
C ARG A 416 5.98 -43.87 -0.68
N TYR A 417 6.27 -43.48 0.56
CA TYR A 417 7.24 -42.48 0.98
C TYR A 417 7.53 -42.68 2.48
N THR A 418 8.63 -42.12 2.95
CA THR A 418 9.03 -42.25 4.37
C THR A 418 8.45 -41.11 5.20
N LEU A 419 7.92 -41.44 6.38
CA LEU A 419 7.56 -40.46 7.41
C LEU A 419 8.51 -40.63 8.59
N ASP A 420 9.47 -39.71 8.73
CA ASP A 420 10.50 -39.75 9.78
C ASP A 420 10.18 -38.69 10.84
N ILE A 421 9.81 -39.17 12.02
CA ILE A 421 9.50 -38.32 13.17
C ILE A 421 10.75 -38.30 14.06
N ILE A 422 11.41 -37.15 14.16
CA ILE A 422 12.64 -37.02 14.90
C ILE A 422 12.40 -37.34 16.38
N GLN A 423 13.34 -38.11 16.95
CA GLN A 423 13.37 -38.53 18.34
C GLN A 423 14.54 -37.85 19.06
N CYS A 424 14.37 -37.51 20.34
CA CYS A 424 15.39 -36.82 21.14
C CYS A 424 16.17 -37.83 21.99
N GLY A 425 16.63 -38.90 21.34
CA GLY A 425 17.33 -40.04 21.93
C GLY A 425 16.40 -41.04 22.65
N ASP A 426 16.95 -42.21 22.99
CA ASP A 426 16.19 -43.35 23.54
C ASP A 426 15.43 -43.03 24.83
N LYS A 427 15.94 -42.07 25.62
CA LYS A 427 15.32 -41.64 26.89
C LYS A 427 14.21 -40.60 26.70
N ASN A 428 14.14 -39.94 25.55
CA ASN A 428 13.11 -38.96 25.21
C ASN A 428 12.66 -39.14 23.75
N PRO A 429 12.06 -40.30 23.42
CA PRO A 429 11.68 -40.62 22.04
C PRO A 429 10.60 -39.69 21.50
N ASP A 430 9.90 -38.96 22.38
CA ASP A 430 8.84 -38.02 22.03
C ASP A 430 9.27 -36.55 22.01
N CYS A 431 10.57 -36.25 22.19
CA CYS A 431 11.08 -34.88 22.18
C CYS A 431 10.26 -33.92 23.07
N ARG A 432 9.86 -34.39 24.26
CA ARG A 432 9.23 -33.52 25.27
C ARG A 432 10.33 -32.68 25.91
N LEU A 433 10.50 -31.45 25.41
CA LEU A 433 11.55 -30.52 25.85
C LEU A 433 11.06 -29.60 26.96
N ASN A 434 9.75 -29.56 27.21
CA ASN A 434 9.10 -28.63 28.14
C ASN A 434 9.43 -27.16 27.81
N ILE A 435 9.54 -26.84 26.53
CA ILE A 435 9.79 -25.47 26.07
C ILE A 435 8.45 -24.79 25.83
N VAL A 436 8.14 -23.77 26.61
CA VAL A 436 6.87 -23.02 26.45
C VAL A 436 6.87 -22.27 25.11
N ASP A 437 5.72 -22.22 24.45
CA ASP A 437 5.60 -21.47 23.20
C ASP A 437 5.84 -19.97 23.43
N ARG A 438 6.53 -19.32 22.47
CA ARG A 438 6.84 -17.88 22.53
C ARG A 438 5.61 -16.98 22.68
N TYR A 439 4.44 -17.47 22.29
CA TYR A 439 3.17 -16.77 22.38
C TYR A 439 2.37 -17.07 23.66
N GLU A 440 2.71 -18.15 24.38
CA GLU A 440 2.01 -18.56 25.60
C GLU A 440 2.56 -17.88 26.86
N VAL A 441 3.83 -17.46 26.84
CA VAL A 441 4.48 -16.83 28.00
C VAL A 441 4.09 -15.34 28.10
N MET A 442 3.08 -15.03 28.92
CA MET A 442 2.75 -13.64 29.33
C MET A 442 3.99 -12.85 29.82
N PRO A 443 4.90 -13.41 30.64
CA PRO A 443 6.16 -12.74 31.01
C PRO A 443 7.04 -12.35 29.82
N SER A 444 7.01 -13.06 28.69
CA SER A 444 7.78 -12.74 27.48
C SER A 444 7.23 -11.52 26.74
N PHE A 445 6.00 -11.09 27.04
CA PHE A 445 5.47 -9.81 26.58
C PHE A 445 5.78 -8.68 27.56
N GLY A 446 5.94 -9.00 28.85
CA GLY A 446 6.46 -8.08 29.87
C GLY A 446 7.97 -7.87 29.78
N ASN A 447 8.72 -8.83 29.22
CA ASN A 447 10.14 -8.70 28.93
C ASN A 447 10.35 -8.17 27.49
N PRO A 448 10.72 -6.90 27.32
CA PRO A 448 10.89 -6.31 26.00
C PRO A 448 11.99 -6.98 25.16
N THR A 449 12.93 -7.68 25.80
CA THR A 449 14.07 -8.34 25.13
C THR A 449 13.89 -9.84 24.90
N ALA A 450 12.72 -10.39 25.22
CA ALA A 450 12.41 -11.78 24.87
C ALA A 450 12.49 -11.96 23.35
N SER A 451 13.05 -13.09 22.91
CA SER A 451 13.19 -13.38 21.48
C SER A 451 11.82 -13.37 20.79
N GLY A 452 11.69 -12.57 19.73
CA GLY A 452 10.48 -12.51 18.92
C GLY A 452 10.23 -13.80 18.15
N VAL A 453 11.29 -14.54 17.80
CA VAL A 453 11.20 -15.83 17.11
C VAL A 453 11.26 -17.03 18.05
N GLY A 454 11.68 -16.84 19.31
CA GLY A 454 11.77 -17.91 20.29
C GLY A 454 12.87 -18.92 19.95
N LYS A 455 12.52 -20.21 19.96
CA LYS A 455 13.45 -21.33 19.74
C LYS A 455 13.36 -21.96 18.35
N LEU A 456 12.67 -21.32 17.41
CA LEU A 456 12.47 -21.86 16.06
C LEU A 456 13.80 -22.15 15.33
N GLY A 457 14.80 -21.27 15.46
CA GLY A 457 16.12 -21.49 14.87
C GLY A 457 16.76 -22.80 15.37
N ASP A 458 16.76 -23.01 16.69
CA ASP A 458 17.28 -24.24 17.31
C ASP A 458 16.54 -25.49 16.78
N PHE A 459 15.22 -25.42 16.66
CA PHE A 459 14.40 -26.54 16.18
C PHE A 459 14.61 -26.84 14.70
N ARG A 460 14.68 -25.82 13.83
CA ARG A 460 15.03 -25.97 12.41
C ARG A 460 16.44 -26.55 12.27
N GLN A 461 17.38 -26.14 13.11
CA GLN A 461 18.74 -26.67 13.13
C GLN A 461 18.78 -28.15 13.51
N ILE A 462 18.00 -28.59 14.50
CA ILE A 462 17.90 -30.01 14.87
C ILE A 462 17.42 -30.83 13.67
N ALA A 463 16.36 -30.37 12.99
CA ALA A 463 15.82 -31.07 11.82
C ALA A 463 16.84 -31.13 10.67
N MET A 464 17.51 -30.01 10.38
CA MET A 464 18.55 -29.97 9.35
C MET A 464 19.74 -30.88 9.70
N ASN A 465 20.23 -30.86 10.94
CA ASN A 465 21.31 -31.72 11.39
C ASN A 465 20.95 -33.20 11.27
N HIS A 466 19.70 -33.58 11.60
CA HIS A 466 19.21 -34.94 11.42
C HIS A 466 19.27 -35.36 9.94
N ILE A 467 18.81 -34.50 9.03
CA ILE A 467 18.86 -34.76 7.58
C ILE A 467 20.30 -34.89 7.07
N LEU A 468 21.19 -34.01 7.52
CA LEU A 468 22.58 -33.98 7.04
C LEU A 468 23.47 -35.09 7.63
N SER A 469 23.14 -35.60 8.82
CA SER A 469 23.95 -36.62 9.51
C SER A 469 23.46 -38.05 9.32
N ASN A 470 22.21 -38.24 8.90
CA ASN A 470 21.64 -39.57 8.72
C ASN A 470 21.88 -40.08 7.28
N PRO A 471 22.62 -41.20 7.12
CA PRO A 471 22.99 -41.73 5.80
C PRO A 471 21.80 -42.06 4.89
N GLN A 472 20.60 -42.26 5.46
CA GLN A 472 19.39 -42.52 4.66
C GLN A 472 19.05 -41.35 3.72
N TYR A 473 19.55 -40.14 4.02
CA TYR A 473 19.29 -38.94 3.23
C TYR A 473 20.45 -38.56 2.30
N ASP A 474 21.57 -39.30 2.29
CA ASP A 474 22.77 -38.95 1.52
C ASP A 474 22.49 -38.77 0.03
N ASN A 475 21.65 -39.65 -0.51
CA ASN A 475 21.32 -39.65 -1.94
C ASN A 475 20.23 -38.65 -2.33
N TYR A 476 19.59 -37.95 -1.38
CA TYR A 476 18.57 -36.96 -1.72
C TYR A 476 19.20 -35.72 -2.34
N SER A 477 18.51 -35.15 -3.34
CA SER A 477 19.00 -34.00 -4.09
C SER A 477 18.60 -32.66 -3.47
N HIS A 478 17.40 -32.58 -2.89
CA HIS A 478 16.85 -31.33 -2.38
C HIS A 478 16.14 -31.55 -1.04
N MET A 479 16.20 -30.51 -0.21
CA MET A 479 15.39 -30.34 0.98
C MET A 479 14.39 -29.20 0.74
N ILE A 480 13.10 -29.45 0.95
CA ILE A 480 12.05 -28.44 0.91
C ILE A 480 11.69 -28.13 2.35
N VAL A 481 11.90 -26.89 2.79
CA VAL A 481 11.44 -26.42 4.10
C VAL A 481 10.05 -25.84 3.94
N LEU A 482 9.10 -26.27 4.78
CA LEU A 482 7.73 -25.76 4.77
C LEU A 482 7.18 -25.45 6.17
N ASP A 483 6.18 -24.58 6.20
CA ASP A 483 5.31 -24.34 7.35
C ASP A 483 4.05 -25.23 7.25
N VAL A 484 3.87 -26.11 8.23
CA VAL A 484 2.82 -27.15 8.21
C VAL A 484 1.42 -26.55 8.36
N ASP A 485 1.31 -25.42 9.06
CA ASP A 485 0.05 -24.80 9.44
C ASP A 485 -0.62 -24.00 8.32
N LEU A 486 0.04 -23.81 7.17
CA LEU A 486 -0.52 -23.07 6.03
C LEU A 486 -1.77 -23.74 5.43
N GLY A 487 -1.81 -25.09 5.39
CA GLY A 487 -3.01 -25.86 5.02
C GLY A 487 -3.58 -25.57 3.63
N VAL A 488 -2.70 -25.24 2.68
CA VAL A 488 -2.99 -24.95 1.26
C VAL A 488 -2.15 -25.86 0.34
N SER A 489 -2.51 -25.93 -0.94
CA SER A 489 -1.77 -26.73 -1.92
C SER A 489 -0.35 -26.20 -2.12
N ILE A 490 0.65 -27.09 -2.16
CA ILE A 490 2.05 -26.74 -2.48
C ILE A 490 2.31 -26.48 -3.97
N SER A 491 1.26 -26.49 -4.80
CA SER A 491 1.34 -26.25 -6.25
C SER A 491 2.31 -27.22 -6.95
N PRO A 492 1.91 -28.49 -7.19
CA PRO A 492 2.79 -29.50 -7.80
C PRO A 492 3.43 -29.05 -9.12
N LEU A 493 2.70 -28.38 -10.01
CA LEU A 493 3.28 -27.85 -11.25
C LEU A 493 4.18 -26.63 -10.99
N GLY A 494 3.88 -25.82 -9.98
CA GLY A 494 4.78 -24.73 -9.56
C GLY A 494 6.11 -25.24 -9.01
N LEU A 495 6.08 -26.36 -8.26
CA LEU A 495 7.28 -27.05 -7.80
C LEU A 495 8.08 -27.63 -8.97
N LEU A 496 7.43 -28.33 -9.91
CA LEU A 496 8.06 -28.84 -11.12
C LEU A 496 8.67 -27.72 -11.96
N HIS A 497 7.94 -26.62 -12.16
CA HIS A 497 8.45 -25.46 -12.86
C HIS A 497 9.70 -24.92 -12.15
N THR A 498 9.71 -24.84 -10.83
CA THR A 498 10.88 -24.37 -10.06
C THR A 498 12.10 -25.26 -10.28
N LEU A 499 11.91 -26.58 -10.24
CA LEU A 499 12.95 -27.58 -10.48
C LEU A 499 13.43 -27.62 -11.94
N GLY A 500 12.65 -27.09 -12.87
CA GLY A 500 13.00 -27.04 -14.29
C GLY A 500 13.58 -25.72 -14.77
N LEU A 501 13.70 -24.71 -13.89
CA LEU A 501 14.26 -23.40 -14.23
C LEU A 501 15.65 -23.56 -14.83
N GLU A 502 15.86 -22.92 -15.98
CA GLU A 502 17.14 -22.98 -16.72
C GLU A 502 17.61 -24.42 -16.97
N ASN A 503 16.71 -25.30 -17.40
CA ASN A 503 16.96 -26.73 -17.58
C ASN A 503 17.47 -27.42 -16.29
N ALA A 504 16.91 -27.01 -15.15
CA ALA A 504 17.24 -27.45 -13.79
C ALA A 504 18.59 -26.95 -13.23
N GLU A 505 19.36 -26.15 -13.98
CA GLU A 505 20.64 -25.61 -13.49
C GLU A 505 20.43 -24.72 -12.26
N LEU A 506 19.44 -23.83 -12.31
CA LEU A 506 19.18 -22.86 -11.26
C LEU A 506 18.80 -23.53 -9.93
N SER A 507 17.89 -24.51 -9.94
CA SER A 507 17.46 -25.21 -8.72
C SER A 507 18.51 -26.12 -8.12
N GLN A 508 19.49 -26.57 -8.90
CA GLN A 508 20.60 -27.41 -8.41
C GLN A 508 21.70 -26.59 -7.73
N THR A 509 21.82 -25.32 -8.09
CA THR A 509 22.94 -24.45 -7.66
C THR A 509 22.49 -23.36 -6.68
N HIS A 510 21.20 -23.01 -6.68
CA HIS A 510 20.66 -21.91 -5.88
C HIS A 510 19.45 -22.33 -5.04
N VAL A 511 19.27 -21.61 -3.94
CA VAL A 511 18.07 -21.69 -3.11
C VAL A 511 16.93 -20.96 -3.82
N ILE A 512 15.72 -21.55 -3.81
CA ILE A 512 14.55 -20.93 -4.45
C ILE A 512 13.35 -20.93 -3.50
N ALA A 513 12.78 -19.76 -3.20
CA ALA A 513 11.52 -19.64 -2.48
C ALA A 513 10.32 -19.57 -3.43
N SER A 514 9.18 -20.00 -2.89
CA SER A 514 7.87 -19.71 -3.47
C SER A 514 7.52 -18.21 -3.40
N SER A 515 6.51 -17.76 -4.15
CA SER A 515 5.88 -16.44 -4.05
C SER A 515 4.48 -16.57 -3.43
N SER A 516 4.38 -17.32 -2.32
CA SER A 516 3.11 -17.51 -1.61
C SER A 516 2.59 -16.20 -1.05
N ARG A 517 1.27 -16.04 -0.99
CA ARG A 517 0.58 -14.77 -0.76
C ARG A 517 -0.26 -14.80 0.49
N GLN A 518 -0.31 -13.67 1.19
CA GLN A 518 -1.21 -13.46 2.30
C GLN A 518 -1.89 -12.10 2.21
N SER A 519 -3.13 -12.00 2.71
CA SER A 519 -3.76 -10.70 2.88
C SER A 519 -2.98 -9.87 3.90
N TRP A 520 -2.72 -8.61 3.57
CA TRP A 520 -2.15 -7.66 4.51
C TRP A 520 -3.22 -7.12 5.47
N PRO A 521 -3.10 -7.32 6.80
CA PRO A 521 -3.99 -6.69 7.77
C PRO A 521 -3.98 -5.16 7.63
N GLY A 522 -5.14 -4.52 7.68
CA GLY A 522 -5.33 -3.09 7.46
C GLY A 522 -5.67 -2.72 6.01
N SER A 523 -5.36 -3.58 5.04
CA SER A 523 -5.46 -3.23 3.62
C SER A 523 -6.83 -3.47 2.99
N PHE A 524 -7.80 -4.02 3.73
CA PHE A 524 -9.08 -4.47 3.17
C PHE A 524 -8.93 -5.48 2.01
N GLY A 525 -7.80 -6.19 1.94
CA GLY A 525 -7.46 -7.13 0.88
C GLY A 525 -6.91 -6.47 -0.39
N SER A 526 -6.64 -5.16 -0.37
CA SER A 526 -6.11 -4.44 -1.53
C SER A 526 -4.58 -4.55 -1.67
N VAL A 527 -3.90 -5.04 -0.62
CA VAL A 527 -2.46 -5.32 -0.62
C VAL A 527 -2.25 -6.77 -0.19
N VAL A 528 -1.60 -7.55 -1.06
CA VAL A 528 -1.38 -8.99 -0.88
C VAL A 528 0.10 -9.32 -1.14
N PRO A 529 0.99 -9.02 -0.18
CA PRO A 529 2.41 -9.27 -0.32
C PRO A 529 2.73 -10.77 -0.23
N PRO A 530 3.97 -11.17 -0.55
CA PRO A 530 4.50 -12.46 -0.17
C PRO A 530 4.28 -12.77 1.33
N TYR A 531 4.07 -14.04 1.68
CA TYR A 531 4.01 -14.51 3.07
C TYR A 531 5.37 -14.34 3.76
N ASP A 532 5.37 -14.19 5.08
CA ASP A 532 6.57 -14.02 5.91
C ASP A 532 7.54 -12.92 5.44
N LEU A 533 7.06 -11.67 5.46
CA LEU A 533 7.87 -10.49 5.10
C LEU A 533 9.11 -10.34 5.99
N SER A 534 9.07 -10.91 7.20
CA SER A 534 10.18 -10.86 8.15
C SER A 534 11.37 -11.71 7.71
N ALA A 535 11.16 -12.75 6.89
CA ALA A 535 12.22 -13.52 6.25
C ALA A 535 12.78 -12.86 4.98
N TYR A 536 12.07 -11.88 4.41
CA TYR A 536 12.41 -11.30 3.11
C TYR A 536 13.49 -10.23 3.21
N ARG A 537 14.54 -10.33 2.39
CA ARG A 537 15.59 -9.32 2.24
C ARG A 537 15.83 -9.05 0.75
N PRO A 538 15.50 -7.85 0.24
CA PRO A 538 15.71 -7.52 -1.17
C PRO A 538 17.21 -7.50 -1.49
N LYS A 539 17.58 -7.89 -2.72
CA LYS A 539 18.95 -7.79 -3.23
C LYS A 539 19.51 -6.40 -2.96
N LYS A 540 20.70 -6.29 -2.35
CA LYS A 540 21.36 -4.98 -2.15
C LYS A 540 21.75 -4.39 -3.49
N THR A 541 21.33 -3.15 -3.73
CA THR A 541 21.74 -2.34 -4.89
C THR A 541 21.96 -0.91 -4.44
N ASP A 542 22.75 -0.13 -5.20
CA ASP A 542 22.92 1.29 -4.91
C ASP A 542 21.58 2.04 -4.95
N LYS A 543 20.72 1.60 -5.87
CA LYS A 543 19.34 2.07 -6.07
C LYS A 543 18.44 1.98 -4.83
N ASN A 544 18.59 0.94 -4.01
CA ASN A 544 17.74 0.71 -2.85
C ASN A 544 18.40 1.02 -1.51
N GLN A 545 19.66 1.48 -1.52
CA GLN A 545 20.44 1.76 -0.31
C GLN A 545 19.75 2.79 0.60
N ARG A 546 19.09 3.79 0.00
CA ARG A 546 18.36 4.83 0.72
C ARG A 546 17.18 4.29 1.51
N LEU A 547 16.28 3.50 0.91
CA LEU A 547 15.17 2.93 1.69
C LEU A 547 15.65 1.91 2.70
N ARG A 548 16.69 1.12 2.39
CA ARG A 548 17.29 0.24 3.39
C ARG A 548 17.79 1.02 4.60
N ARG A 549 18.36 2.22 4.41
CA ARG A 549 18.75 3.12 5.51
C ARG A 549 17.53 3.62 6.28
N MET A 550 16.48 4.06 5.59
CA MET A 550 15.24 4.52 6.22
C MET A 550 14.53 3.40 7.01
N HIS A 551 14.47 2.20 6.44
CA HIS A 551 13.95 1.00 7.10
C HIS A 551 14.74 0.67 8.37
N ARG A 552 16.09 0.67 8.31
CA ARG A 552 16.91 0.50 9.51
C ARG A 552 16.63 1.55 10.58
N GLN A 553 16.53 2.82 10.20
CA GLN A 553 16.16 3.91 11.13
C GLN A 553 14.79 3.70 11.77
N PHE A 554 13.82 3.16 11.02
CA PHE A 554 12.50 2.83 11.53
C PHE A 554 12.54 1.65 12.52
N CYS A 555 13.33 0.62 12.25
CA CYS A 555 13.56 -0.46 13.21
C CYS A 555 14.35 0.00 14.45
N GLU A 556 15.18 1.04 14.32
CA GLU A 556 15.94 1.67 15.40
C GLU A 556 15.13 2.62 16.29
N LEU A 557 13.81 2.75 16.07
CA LEU A 557 12.92 3.40 17.04
C LEU A 557 12.98 2.75 18.43
N MET A 558 13.45 1.49 18.51
CA MET A 558 13.80 0.80 19.74
C MET A 558 15.23 0.23 19.66
N PRO A 559 15.92 0.09 20.82
CA PRO A 559 17.28 -0.44 20.87
C PRO A 559 17.36 -1.88 20.38
N LYS A 560 18.59 -2.35 20.09
CA LYS A 560 18.85 -3.76 19.78
C LYS A 560 18.35 -4.65 20.90
N GLY A 561 17.76 -5.78 20.52
CA GLY A 561 17.17 -6.76 21.44
C GLY A 561 15.69 -6.54 21.70
N ASP A 562 15.14 -5.34 21.47
CA ASP A 562 13.72 -5.09 21.71
C ASP A 562 12.83 -5.78 20.65
N ARG A 563 11.74 -6.40 21.10
CA ARG A 563 10.77 -7.13 20.27
C ARG A 563 10.15 -6.31 19.13
N TRP A 564 10.15 -4.98 19.20
CA TRP A 564 9.80 -4.11 18.08
C TRP A 564 10.59 -4.45 16.82
N ARG A 565 11.86 -4.84 16.95
CA ARG A 565 12.72 -5.19 15.80
C ARG A 565 12.24 -6.40 15.02
N ASN A 566 11.51 -7.31 15.66
CA ASN A 566 10.86 -8.42 14.97
C ASN A 566 9.62 -7.98 14.19
N MET A 567 8.89 -6.99 14.71
CA MET A 567 7.66 -6.47 14.10
C MET A 567 7.90 -5.35 13.08
N CYS A 568 9.06 -4.69 13.13
CA CYS A 568 9.34 -3.51 12.31
C CYS A 568 9.39 -3.85 10.82
N ASP A 569 9.80 -5.06 10.44
CA ASP A 569 9.79 -5.54 9.05
C ASP A 569 8.38 -5.49 8.47
N ALA A 570 7.39 -5.95 9.25
CA ALA A 570 5.99 -5.90 8.86
C ALA A 570 5.44 -4.45 8.90
N ALA A 571 5.76 -3.66 9.92
CA ALA A 571 5.22 -2.31 10.05
C ALA A 571 5.89 -1.25 9.15
N SER A 572 6.99 -1.58 8.48
CA SER A 572 7.79 -0.63 7.73
C SER A 572 7.25 -0.43 6.30
N PRO A 573 6.80 0.79 5.94
CA PRO A 573 6.36 1.04 4.57
C PRO A 573 7.50 0.92 3.56
N MET A 574 8.74 1.18 4.00
CA MET A 574 9.94 1.01 3.18
C MET A 574 10.19 -0.47 2.84
N GLN A 575 10.07 -1.36 3.81
CA GLN A 575 10.22 -2.81 3.59
C GLN A 575 9.09 -3.35 2.72
N LEU A 576 7.84 -2.96 3.01
CA LEU A 576 6.69 -3.36 2.19
C LEU A 576 6.87 -2.93 0.72
N PHE A 577 7.35 -1.72 0.50
CA PHE A 577 7.63 -1.24 -0.85
C PHE A 577 8.73 -2.04 -1.55
N LEU A 578 9.86 -2.29 -0.87
CA LEU A 578 10.97 -3.08 -1.41
C LEU A 578 10.50 -4.47 -1.86
N VAL A 579 9.79 -5.18 -0.98
CA VAL A 579 9.22 -6.50 -1.26
C VAL A 579 8.29 -6.44 -2.47
N ARG A 580 7.36 -5.48 -2.48
CA ARG A 580 6.37 -5.35 -3.56
C ARG A 580 6.99 -4.93 -4.89
N SER A 581 8.07 -4.17 -4.88
CA SER A 581 8.77 -3.72 -6.09
C SER A 581 9.48 -4.88 -6.79
N ASP A 582 10.16 -5.73 -6.01
CA ASP A 582 10.83 -6.93 -6.52
C ASP A 582 9.82 -7.95 -7.07
N ASP A 583 8.73 -8.14 -6.33
CA ASP A 583 7.66 -9.10 -6.62
C ASP A 583 6.65 -8.61 -7.67
N ASP A 584 6.79 -7.37 -8.17
CA ASP A 584 5.88 -6.82 -9.17
C ASP A 584 6.06 -7.47 -10.55
N PHE A 585 4.95 -7.92 -11.13
CA PHE A 585 4.95 -8.58 -12.43
C PHE A 585 5.48 -7.68 -13.55
N PHE A 586 5.31 -6.35 -13.48
CA PHE A 586 5.85 -5.44 -14.50
C PHE A 586 7.38 -5.33 -14.42
N SER A 587 7.95 -5.45 -13.23
CA SER A 587 9.39 -5.45 -13.01
C SER A 587 10.05 -6.74 -13.50
N ASN A 588 9.54 -7.90 -13.07
CA ASN A 588 10.19 -9.19 -13.33
C ASN A 588 9.62 -9.97 -14.53
N LYS A 589 8.51 -9.50 -15.14
CA LYS A 589 7.83 -10.14 -16.29
C LYS A 589 7.45 -11.61 -16.00
N GLY A 590 7.17 -11.95 -14.74
CA GLY A 590 6.85 -13.30 -14.29
C GLY A 590 8.04 -14.26 -14.27
N ARG A 591 9.28 -13.75 -14.38
CA ARG A 591 10.51 -14.54 -14.25
C ARG A 591 10.97 -14.60 -12.79
N PRO A 592 11.75 -15.63 -12.40
CA PRO A 592 12.41 -15.64 -11.12
C PRO A 592 13.26 -14.37 -10.92
N TYR A 593 13.26 -13.85 -9.70
CA TYR A 593 14.02 -12.66 -9.35
C TYR A 593 14.85 -12.91 -8.10
N GLU A 594 15.98 -12.22 -8.03
CA GLU A 594 17.01 -12.46 -7.03
C GLU A 594 16.78 -11.64 -5.76
N VAL A 595 17.05 -12.26 -4.60
CA VAL A 595 16.90 -11.71 -3.26
C VAL A 595 18.07 -12.18 -2.38
N GLU A 596 18.34 -11.48 -1.27
CA GLU A 596 19.32 -11.96 -0.28
C GLU A 596 18.71 -13.04 0.62
N SER A 597 17.39 -13.01 0.83
CA SER A 597 16.67 -14.00 1.63
C SER A 597 15.18 -13.92 1.32
N ALA A 598 14.53 -15.07 1.28
CA ALA A 598 13.08 -15.20 1.35
C ALA A 598 12.74 -16.56 1.96
N PHE A 599 11.54 -16.70 2.49
CA PHE A 599 11.01 -18.01 2.86
C PHE A 599 9.65 -18.22 2.20
N ASN A 600 8.76 -17.23 2.36
CA ASN A 600 7.45 -17.19 1.71
C ASN A 600 6.64 -18.50 1.89
N GLY A 601 6.90 -19.25 2.97
CA GLY A 601 6.17 -20.45 3.36
C GLY A 601 6.70 -21.75 2.79
N LEU A 602 7.40 -21.72 1.65
CA LEU A 602 8.17 -22.84 1.11
C LEU A 602 9.44 -22.35 0.44
N THR A 603 10.53 -23.08 0.71
CA THR A 603 11.82 -22.87 0.07
C THR A 603 12.48 -24.20 -0.24
N ILE A 604 13.01 -24.33 -1.45
CA ILE A 604 13.80 -25.49 -1.88
C ILE A 604 15.30 -25.18 -1.74
N TYR A 605 16.01 -26.08 -1.09
CA TYR A 605 17.45 -26.01 -0.89
C TYR A 605 18.12 -27.22 -1.57
N PRO A 606 19.09 -27.01 -2.46
CA PRO A 606 19.91 -28.10 -2.97
C PRO A 606 20.78 -28.67 -1.83
N LEU A 607 20.59 -29.95 -1.52
CA LEU A 607 21.35 -30.63 -0.45
C LEU A 607 22.86 -30.67 -0.70
N PRO A 608 23.36 -30.86 -1.94
CA PRO A 608 24.80 -30.77 -2.21
C PRO A 608 25.40 -29.43 -1.78
N VAL A 609 24.72 -28.32 -2.06
CA VAL A 609 25.17 -26.97 -1.69
C VAL A 609 25.17 -26.79 -0.16
N ILE A 610 24.14 -27.28 0.54
CA ILE A 610 24.12 -27.25 2.02
C ILE A 610 25.29 -28.06 2.59
N ARG A 611 25.52 -29.27 2.07
CA ARG A 611 26.59 -30.16 2.56
C ARG A 611 27.97 -29.57 2.31
N GLU A 612 28.20 -28.94 1.17
CA GLU A 612 29.47 -28.31 0.81
C GLU A 612 29.87 -27.22 1.81
N LYS A 613 28.92 -26.37 2.21
CA LYS A 613 29.15 -25.31 3.20
C LYS A 613 29.32 -25.85 4.63
N GLY A 614 28.75 -27.01 4.92
CA GLY A 614 28.91 -27.71 6.18
C GLY A 614 28.53 -26.85 7.40
N LYS A 615 29.49 -26.59 8.29
CA LYS A 615 29.27 -25.89 9.57
C LYS A 615 28.99 -24.39 9.45
N GLU A 616 29.20 -23.80 8.27
CA GLU A 616 28.93 -22.38 8.04
C GLU A 616 27.42 -22.10 7.95
N ILE A 617 26.61 -23.11 7.67
CA ILE A 617 25.15 -22.97 7.57
C ILE A 617 24.49 -23.30 8.90
N PHE A 618 23.82 -22.31 9.47
CA PHE A 618 23.01 -22.51 10.65
C PHE A 618 21.80 -21.56 10.71
N TYR A 619 20.75 -22.04 11.37
CA TYR A 619 19.60 -21.22 11.74
C TYR A 619 19.92 -20.44 13.03
N ASP A 620 19.70 -19.12 13.04
CA ASP A 620 19.87 -18.25 14.20
C ASP A 620 18.83 -17.12 14.22
N ALA A 621 18.63 -16.51 15.39
CA ALA A 621 17.73 -15.36 15.55
C ALA A 621 18.44 -13.99 15.41
N GLY A 622 19.67 -13.97 14.90
CA GLY A 622 20.60 -12.84 14.89
C GLY A 622 21.15 -12.49 16.27
N ASP A 623 22.15 -11.58 16.30
CA ASP A 623 22.81 -11.13 17.54
C ASP A 623 21.84 -10.52 18.56
N ASP A 624 20.68 -10.03 18.10
CA ASP A 624 19.65 -9.43 18.93
C ASP A 624 18.46 -10.34 19.23
N ASN A 625 18.47 -11.58 18.73
CA ASN A 625 17.40 -12.58 18.87
C ASN A 625 16.02 -12.15 18.33
N GLN A 626 15.95 -11.15 17.45
CA GLN A 626 14.69 -10.65 16.88
C GLN A 626 14.52 -10.94 15.39
N ARG A 627 15.58 -11.39 14.71
CA ARG A 627 15.58 -11.70 13.29
C ARG A 627 14.89 -13.05 13.03
N CYS A 628 14.18 -13.15 11.90
CA CYS A 628 13.68 -14.43 11.39
C CYS A 628 14.84 -15.41 11.13
N GLU A 629 14.68 -16.66 11.56
CA GLU A 629 15.70 -17.70 11.46
C GLU A 629 16.06 -18.11 10.04
N HIS A 630 15.14 -17.89 9.10
CA HIS A 630 15.38 -18.16 7.68
C HIS A 630 16.45 -17.24 7.09
N ILE A 631 16.67 -16.05 7.66
CA ILE A 631 17.66 -15.10 7.11
C ILE A 631 19.09 -15.62 7.27
N SER A 632 19.43 -16.24 8.41
CA SER A 632 20.81 -16.66 8.66
C SER A 632 21.25 -17.79 7.72
N ILE A 633 20.39 -18.80 7.51
CA ILE A 633 20.67 -19.90 6.59
C ILE A 633 20.81 -19.41 5.15
N ASN A 634 19.91 -18.52 4.71
CA ASN A 634 19.94 -17.99 3.35
C ASN A 634 21.21 -17.17 3.09
N LEU A 635 21.59 -16.31 4.04
CA LEU A 635 22.83 -15.52 3.92
C LEU A 635 24.10 -16.39 3.98
N ALA A 636 24.08 -17.52 4.70
CA ALA A 636 25.23 -18.44 4.79
C ALA A 636 25.47 -19.22 3.48
N LEU A 637 24.42 -19.40 2.67
CA LEU A 637 24.46 -20.18 1.42
C LEU A 637 25.05 -19.44 0.21
N ASN A 638 25.61 -18.23 0.40
CA ASN A 638 26.10 -17.28 -0.61
C ASN A 638 24.98 -16.38 -1.20
N ASP A 639 25.33 -15.15 -1.61
CA ASP A 639 24.46 -13.95 -1.71
C ASP A 639 23.19 -14.03 -2.58
N HIS A 640 22.99 -15.08 -3.37
CA HIS A 640 21.99 -15.11 -4.43
C HIS A 640 20.97 -16.23 -4.20
N MET A 641 19.83 -15.86 -3.64
CA MET A 641 18.64 -16.68 -3.58
C MET A 641 17.63 -16.16 -4.60
N TYR A 642 16.76 -17.03 -5.12
CA TYR A 642 15.69 -16.61 -6.04
C TYR A 642 14.31 -16.79 -5.42
N VAL A 643 13.36 -15.97 -5.86
CA VAL A 643 11.93 -16.21 -5.67
C VAL A 643 11.33 -16.54 -7.02
N ASN A 644 10.61 -17.65 -7.13
CA ASN A 644 9.87 -18.00 -8.33
C ASN A 644 8.42 -17.49 -8.24
N PRO A 645 8.02 -16.44 -8.99
CA PRO A 645 6.65 -15.91 -8.95
C PRO A 645 5.60 -16.91 -9.44
N LYS A 646 6.01 -17.94 -10.18
CA LYS A 646 5.13 -19.00 -10.69
C LYS A 646 4.95 -20.16 -9.72
N TRP A 647 5.77 -20.28 -8.68
CA TRP A 647 5.53 -21.22 -7.59
C TRP A 647 4.82 -20.50 -6.45
N LYS A 648 3.49 -20.56 -6.46
CA LYS A 648 2.65 -19.72 -5.60
C LYS A 648 1.62 -20.54 -4.84
N MET A 649 1.34 -20.09 -3.63
CA MET A 649 0.19 -20.53 -2.84
C MET A 649 -0.54 -19.31 -2.28
N ASN A 650 -1.86 -19.31 -2.29
CA ASN A 650 -2.65 -18.25 -1.67
C ASN A 650 -3.13 -18.71 -0.30
N LEU A 651 -2.65 -18.08 0.77
CA LEU A 651 -3.07 -18.40 2.13
C LEU A 651 -4.53 -18.04 2.37
N LYS A 652 -5.17 -18.81 3.25
CA LYS A 652 -6.56 -18.60 3.67
C LYS A 652 -6.69 -17.31 4.49
N PRO A 653 -7.56 -16.35 4.12
CA PRO A 653 -7.75 -15.13 4.91
C PRO A 653 -8.30 -15.37 6.32
N ASN A 654 -8.98 -16.50 6.54
CA ASN A 654 -9.44 -16.93 7.87
C ASN A 654 -8.43 -17.78 8.64
N LYS A 655 -7.28 -18.07 8.04
CA LYS A 655 -6.12 -18.72 8.68
C LYS A 655 -4.84 -18.07 8.15
N PRO A 656 -4.61 -16.77 8.45
CA PRO A 656 -3.39 -16.09 8.05
C PRO A 656 -2.20 -16.76 8.74
N GLY A 657 -1.02 -16.65 8.15
CA GLY A 657 0.18 -17.15 8.82
C GLY A 657 0.56 -16.26 10.00
N GLY A 658 1.21 -16.88 10.99
CA GLY A 658 1.51 -16.24 12.28
C GLY A 658 0.35 -16.32 13.29
N PRO A 659 0.51 -15.68 14.46
CA PRO A 659 -0.48 -15.76 15.52
C PRO A 659 -1.78 -15.07 15.08
N SER A 660 -2.91 -15.51 15.63
CA SER A 660 -4.21 -14.85 15.47
C SER A 660 -5.06 -15.00 16.73
N GLY A 661 -6.23 -14.35 16.78
CA GLY A 661 -7.16 -14.51 17.90
C GLY A 661 -6.74 -13.75 19.15
N ILE A 662 -7.14 -14.29 20.31
CA ILE A 662 -6.94 -13.67 21.64
C ILE A 662 -5.45 -13.42 21.95
N VAL A 663 -4.57 -14.30 21.44
CA VAL A 663 -3.11 -14.21 21.63
C VAL A 663 -2.57 -12.93 20.99
N VAL A 664 -2.99 -12.63 19.76
CA VAL A 664 -2.57 -11.40 19.08
C VAL A 664 -3.19 -10.16 19.69
N VAL A 665 -4.47 -10.22 20.06
CA VAL A 665 -5.11 -9.10 20.76
C VAL A 665 -4.32 -8.71 22.02
N LYS A 666 -3.92 -9.69 22.83
CA LYS A 666 -3.06 -9.46 24.00
C LYS A 666 -1.70 -8.88 23.60
N THR A 667 -1.07 -9.43 22.57
CA THR A 667 0.23 -8.96 22.05
C THR A 667 0.18 -7.50 21.61
N ILE A 668 -0.85 -7.12 20.84
CA ILE A 668 -1.03 -5.76 20.33
C ILE A 668 -1.28 -4.79 21.47
N LEU A 669 -2.18 -5.14 22.41
CA LEU A 669 -2.47 -4.28 23.56
C LEU A 669 -1.22 -4.06 24.43
N LEU A 670 -0.47 -5.12 24.72
CA LEU A 670 0.78 -5.02 25.47
C LEU A 670 1.81 -4.17 24.72
N THR A 671 1.93 -4.35 23.40
CA THR A 671 2.80 -3.53 22.56
C THR A 671 2.37 -2.06 22.58
N PHE A 672 1.07 -1.79 22.52
CA PHE A 672 0.48 -0.45 22.57
C PHE A 672 0.88 0.29 23.85
N PHE A 673 0.74 -0.36 25.01
CA PHE A 673 1.08 0.24 26.29
C PHE A 673 2.58 0.27 26.58
N ALA A 674 3.33 -0.76 26.18
CA ALA A 674 4.77 -0.85 26.44
C ALA A 674 5.62 0.02 25.50
N ARG A 675 5.11 0.35 24.30
CA ARG A 675 5.87 1.03 23.24
C ARG A 675 5.10 2.22 22.64
N VAL A 676 4.52 3.04 23.51
CA VAL A 676 3.77 4.24 23.11
C VAL A 676 4.53 5.09 22.06
N PRO A 677 5.84 5.40 22.21
CA PRO A 677 6.53 6.23 21.21
C PRO A 677 6.56 5.62 19.81
N VAL A 678 6.72 4.30 19.71
CA VAL A 678 6.72 3.57 18.44
C VAL A 678 5.33 3.62 17.82
N ILE A 679 4.30 3.25 18.58
CA ILE A 679 2.94 3.20 18.07
C ILE A 679 2.45 4.59 17.67
N THR A 680 2.73 5.62 18.47
CA THR A 680 2.47 7.01 18.10
C THR A 680 3.18 7.37 16.80
N SER A 681 4.46 7.01 16.64
CA SER A 681 5.22 7.30 15.41
C SER A 681 4.62 6.62 14.18
N VAL A 682 4.17 5.36 14.31
CA VAL A 682 3.51 4.61 13.22
C VAL A 682 2.16 5.23 12.87
N LEU A 683 1.31 5.50 13.86
CA LEU A 683 -0.02 6.06 13.63
C LEU A 683 0.04 7.49 13.08
N VAL A 684 0.89 8.35 13.65
CA VAL A 684 1.08 9.72 13.18
C VAL A 684 1.70 9.73 11.79
N GLY A 685 2.71 8.88 11.54
CA GLY A 685 3.31 8.73 10.22
C GLY A 685 2.28 8.31 9.17
N ASN A 686 1.48 7.29 9.45
CA ASN A 686 0.43 6.83 8.54
C ASN A 686 -0.62 7.93 8.30
N TRP A 687 -1.10 8.60 9.36
CA TRP A 687 -2.03 9.72 9.23
C TRP A 687 -1.49 10.86 8.37
N ILE A 688 -0.21 11.21 8.52
CA ILE A 688 0.44 12.23 7.69
C ILE A 688 0.41 11.81 6.21
N PHE A 689 0.75 10.56 5.89
CA PHE A 689 0.70 10.08 4.50
C PHE A 689 -0.73 10.08 3.95
N PHE A 690 -1.72 9.63 4.73
CA PHE A 690 -3.13 9.74 4.36
C PHE A 690 -3.56 11.19 4.13
N ALA A 691 -3.15 12.10 5.01
CA ALA A 691 -3.49 13.52 4.90
C ALA A 691 -2.91 14.12 3.62
N VAL A 692 -1.62 13.90 3.34
CA VAL A 692 -0.96 14.41 2.13
C VAL A 692 -1.60 13.85 0.87
N PHE A 693 -1.80 12.53 0.79
CA PHE A 693 -2.35 11.89 -0.40
C PHE A 693 -3.82 12.29 -0.63
N PHE A 694 -4.64 12.22 0.41
CA PHE A 694 -6.06 12.58 0.33
C PHE A 694 -6.24 14.07 0.02
N MET A 695 -5.50 14.97 0.67
CA MET A 695 -5.51 16.40 0.38
C MET A 695 -5.18 16.69 -1.09
N SER A 696 -4.19 15.98 -1.65
CA SER A 696 -3.79 16.15 -3.05
C SER A 696 -4.92 15.72 -4.00
N CYS A 697 -5.51 14.54 -3.77
CA CYS A 697 -6.66 14.06 -4.55
C CYS A 697 -7.86 15.01 -4.43
N TRP A 698 -8.09 15.52 -3.22
CA TRP A 698 -9.16 16.46 -2.90
C TRP A 698 -9.01 17.78 -3.65
N ILE A 699 -7.83 18.40 -3.60
CA ILE A 699 -7.55 19.67 -4.28
C ILE A 699 -7.69 19.50 -5.79
N VAL A 700 -7.16 18.43 -6.38
CA VAL A 700 -7.32 18.15 -7.81
C VAL A 700 -8.79 18.06 -8.19
N THR A 701 -9.58 17.31 -7.43
CA THR A 701 -11.00 17.10 -7.73
C THR A 701 -11.80 18.40 -7.61
N MET A 702 -11.62 19.14 -6.51
CA MET A 702 -12.34 20.40 -6.28
C MET A 702 -11.95 21.48 -7.30
N SER A 703 -10.67 21.56 -7.67
CA SER A 703 -10.18 22.51 -8.67
C SER A 703 -10.70 22.15 -10.07
N ALA A 704 -10.70 20.88 -10.45
CA ALA A 704 -11.26 20.42 -11.72
C ALA A 704 -12.76 20.75 -11.80
N ARG A 705 -13.52 20.48 -10.74
CA ARG A 705 -14.94 20.83 -10.65
C ARG A 705 -15.17 22.35 -10.76
N SER A 706 -14.37 23.16 -10.07
CA SER A 706 -14.41 24.63 -10.17
C SER A 706 -14.19 25.11 -11.61
N ILE A 707 -13.21 24.54 -12.31
CA ILE A 707 -12.93 24.85 -13.71
C ILE A 707 -14.12 24.45 -14.59
N CYS A 708 -14.66 23.23 -14.46
CA CYS A 708 -15.82 22.79 -15.24
C CYS A 708 -17.04 23.73 -15.06
N LYS A 709 -17.30 24.15 -13.83
CA LYS A 709 -18.37 25.11 -13.51
C LYS A 709 -18.12 26.47 -14.16
N ARG A 710 -16.89 27.01 -14.10
CA ARG A 710 -16.51 28.30 -14.70
C ARG A 710 -16.56 28.27 -16.22
N LEU A 711 -16.25 27.13 -16.83
CA LEU A 711 -16.38 26.91 -18.27
C LEU A 711 -17.83 26.69 -18.74
N GLY A 712 -18.80 26.67 -17.81
CA GLY A 712 -20.21 26.47 -18.13
C GLY A 712 -20.53 25.03 -18.57
N LEU A 713 -19.67 24.06 -18.29
CA LEU A 713 -19.87 22.65 -18.65
C LEU A 713 -20.92 21.96 -17.76
N GLU A 714 -21.30 22.55 -16.63
CA GLU A 714 -22.41 22.07 -15.77
C GLU A 714 -23.81 22.47 -16.32
N LYS A 715 -23.89 23.24 -17.42
CA LYS A 715 -25.17 23.55 -18.08
C LYS A 715 -25.71 22.29 -18.76
N ASN A 716 -26.52 21.51 -18.04
CA ASN A 716 -27.61 20.70 -18.60
C ASN A 716 -28.54 20.04 -17.56
N GLN A 717 -28.29 20.13 -16.24
CA GLN A 717 -29.23 19.51 -15.27
C GLN A 717 -30.46 20.36 -14.91
N GLN A 718 -30.42 21.69 -15.10
CA GLN A 718 -31.60 22.53 -14.84
C GLN A 718 -32.62 22.53 -15.99
N LEU A 719 -32.26 22.05 -17.19
CA LEU A 719 -33.21 21.99 -18.31
C LEU A 719 -34.10 20.73 -18.29
N GLU A 720 -33.79 19.72 -17.46
CA GLU A 720 -34.63 18.53 -17.26
C GLU A 720 -35.57 18.63 -16.04
N GLU A 721 -35.39 19.64 -15.17
CA GLU A 721 -36.37 19.93 -14.09
C GLU A 721 -37.43 20.97 -14.52
N GLU A 722 -37.22 21.66 -15.66
CA GLU A 722 -38.21 22.60 -16.25
C GLU A 722 -38.96 22.02 -17.49
N VAL A 723 -38.67 20.79 -17.91
CA VAL A 723 -39.43 20.02 -18.93
C VAL A 723 -40.15 18.87 -18.26
#